data_AF-A0A367IX13-F1
#
_entry.id   AF-A0A367IX13-F1
#
_cell.length_a   1.000
_cell.length_b   1.000
_cell.length_c   1.000
_cell.angle_alpha   90.00
_cell.angle_beta   90.00
_cell.angle_gamma   90.00
#
_symmetry.space_group_name_H-M   'P 1'
#
loop_
_entity.id
_entity.type
_entity.pdbx_description
1 polymer ?
#
loop_
_entity_poly.entity_id
_entity_poly.type
_entity_poly.pdbx_seq_one_letter_code
_entity_poly.pdbx_strand_id
1 'polypeptide(L)'
;AWQDDPWLSQLDWFVNPRQRKLKGQPKWYKDAYETKTETLKISTRSRIAPILLRLKWQGYPLHHLPKNGWCFKIPLSDAVPDQIEKAIEKDERYYYLKVPHKDGPEANCGNPLAKNYIASFEDKVLTSEYEAAREALELNAMSAYWISSRERILNQFVIWDDNPCVDMSLPKKESGKYGIILPQMVTMGTITRRAVERTWLTASNAKKNRIGSELKSMVQAPYGYKIVGADVDSEELWISSVIGDAQFGFHGATALGWMTLQGSKSEGTDLHSKTANILGISRDKAKIFNYARIYGAGVRYATSLLLQYSQGMDLLTAEKRALELYSNTKGEKEHSKTNVFGRPFWHGGSESYMFNALEDIALSKDPRTPVLGCSITDALKPRYTGTQFLTSRVNWVVQSSGVDYLHLLIVSMRYLIKRYDIDARFMLSVHDEVRYLTTEKDQHRTAFALQIANVWTRALFSYKLGIHNLPQSVAFFSAVDIDHVLRKEPFMTCLTPSNTDAIPEGISCNLRDTMSALEAEFEPTNMPECLLGDPKNSGELTVNENTVKSLLKKLESKRKEPDLSFIKAQMYKNYRQALSAQMRGNAETECMFKGSREHLERIEMNFVYSEIISNNDRLDLENSKKIAHLVETLLECKASDSETKT
;
A
#
# COMPACT_ATOMS: atom_id res chain seq x y z
N ALA A 1 4.15 54.21 -1.01
CA ALA A 1 4.30 54.23 0.46
C ALA A 1 4.01 52.83 1.01
N TRP A 2 4.47 52.47 2.21
CA TRP A 2 4.17 51.14 2.80
C TRP A 2 2.66 50.92 3.04
N GLN A 3 1.88 51.99 3.11
CA GLN A 3 0.43 51.98 3.31
C GLN A 3 -0.34 51.39 2.11
N ASP A 4 0.17 51.61 0.89
CA ASP A 4 -0.46 51.11 -0.34
C ASP A 4 0.07 49.73 -0.76
N ASP A 5 1.11 49.23 -0.08
CA ASP A 5 1.72 47.94 -0.36
C ASP A 5 0.88 46.81 0.28
N PRO A 6 0.37 45.83 -0.49
CA PRO A 6 -0.50 44.77 0.02
C PRO A 6 0.09 43.93 1.15
N TRP A 7 1.42 43.83 1.22
CA TRP A 7 2.15 43.09 2.26
C TRP A 7 2.59 44.02 3.39
N LEU A 8 3.31 45.10 3.08
CA LEU A 8 3.90 45.95 4.12
C LEU A 8 2.87 46.71 4.95
N SER A 9 1.69 46.99 4.41
CA SER A 9 0.56 47.58 5.16
C SER A 9 0.11 46.73 6.36
N GLN A 10 0.45 45.43 6.37
CA GLN A 10 0.12 44.50 7.45
C GLN A 10 1.08 44.58 8.66
N LEU A 11 2.24 45.25 8.50
CA LEU A 11 3.24 45.35 9.56
C LEU A 11 2.93 46.51 10.51
N ASP A 12 3.27 46.35 11.80
CA ASP A 12 3.12 47.41 12.79
C ASP A 12 4.28 48.41 12.68
N TRP A 13 4.05 49.48 11.90
CA TRP A 13 5.01 50.56 11.66
C TRP A 13 5.09 51.60 12.80
N PHE A 14 4.41 51.37 13.94
CA PHE A 14 4.43 52.31 15.05
C PHE A 14 5.85 52.50 15.62
N VAL A 15 6.31 53.75 15.70
CA VAL A 15 7.60 54.13 16.27
C VAL A 15 7.37 54.80 17.63
N ASN A 16 7.88 54.20 18.70
CA ASN A 16 7.78 54.77 20.04
C ASN A 16 8.94 55.77 20.30
N PRO A 17 8.68 57.08 20.43
CA PRO A 17 9.73 58.09 20.57
C PRO A 17 10.44 58.08 21.93
N ARG A 18 9.86 57.45 22.97
CA ARG A 18 10.41 57.44 24.34
C ARG A 18 11.33 56.26 24.63
N GLN A 19 11.56 55.38 23.66
CA GLN A 19 12.25 54.11 23.89
C GLN A 19 13.77 54.21 23.69
N ARG A 20 14.54 53.55 24.58
CA ARG A 20 16.02 53.63 24.62
C ARG A 20 16.73 52.61 23.71
N LYS A 21 16.21 51.38 23.57
CA LYS A 21 16.77 50.33 22.69
C LYS A 21 16.13 50.40 21.30
N LEU A 22 16.92 50.27 20.23
CA LEU A 22 16.48 50.37 18.83
C LEU A 22 15.63 51.63 18.56
N LYS A 23 16.14 52.79 18.99
CA LYS A 23 15.44 54.08 18.88
C LYS A 23 15.17 54.41 17.40
N GLY A 24 13.95 54.83 17.10
CA GLY A 24 13.51 55.17 15.74
C GLY A 24 13.03 53.98 14.90
N GLN A 25 13.17 52.74 15.38
CA GLN A 25 12.73 51.55 14.65
C GLN A 25 11.23 51.23 14.89
N PRO A 26 10.52 50.73 13.86
CA PRO A 26 9.12 50.34 13.97
C PRO A 26 8.94 49.12 14.87
N LYS A 27 7.72 48.93 15.39
CA LYS A 27 7.42 47.86 16.36
C LYS A 27 7.67 46.47 15.78
N TRP A 28 7.26 46.19 14.53
CA TRP A 28 7.49 44.89 13.91
C TRP A 28 8.97 44.48 13.88
N TYR A 29 9.86 45.45 13.62
CA TYR A 29 11.30 45.21 13.54
C TYR A 29 11.87 44.89 14.92
N LYS A 30 11.43 45.63 15.93
CA LYS A 30 11.84 45.41 17.33
C LYS A 30 11.39 44.06 17.85
N ASP A 31 10.16 43.66 17.53
CA ASP A 31 9.60 42.36 17.95
C ASP A 31 10.36 41.18 17.30
N ALA A 32 10.94 41.39 16.12
CA ALA A 32 11.75 40.40 15.42
C ALA A 32 13.23 40.41 15.81
N TYR A 33 13.72 41.42 16.53
CA TYR A 33 15.15 41.60 16.82
C TYR A 33 15.58 40.89 18.12
N GLU A 34 16.60 40.04 18.03
CA GLU A 34 17.16 39.33 19.19
C GLU A 34 18.39 40.06 19.73
N THR A 35 18.26 40.68 20.92
CA THR A 35 19.33 41.51 21.51
C THR A 35 20.60 40.73 21.88
N LYS A 36 20.52 39.41 22.04
CA LYS A 36 21.67 38.58 22.42
C LYS A 36 22.61 38.28 21.23
N THR A 37 22.03 38.13 20.05
CA THR A 37 22.75 37.81 18.81
C THR A 37 22.93 39.01 17.91
N GLU A 38 22.34 40.15 18.28
CA GLU A 38 22.30 41.39 17.51
C GLU A 38 21.71 41.23 16.09
N THR A 39 20.87 40.21 15.89
CA THR A 39 20.31 39.83 14.59
C THR A 39 18.79 39.71 14.62
N LEU A 40 18.17 39.80 13.44
CA LEU A 40 16.73 39.54 13.27
C LEU A 40 16.46 38.03 13.32
N LYS A 41 15.61 37.60 14.24
CA LYS A 41 15.20 36.20 14.43
C LYS A 41 13.91 35.91 13.64
N ILE A 42 14.02 35.91 12.32
CA ILE A 42 12.91 35.58 11.43
C ILE A 42 13.07 34.13 10.98
N SER A 43 12.05 33.31 11.26
CA SER A 43 11.99 31.92 10.84
C SER A 43 10.78 31.70 9.94
N THR A 44 10.70 30.55 9.28
CA THR A 44 9.51 30.13 8.52
C THR A 44 8.25 29.96 9.39
N ARG A 45 8.38 29.96 10.73
CA ARG A 45 7.25 29.96 11.67
C ARG A 45 6.81 31.37 12.08
N SER A 46 7.62 32.38 11.78
CA SER A 46 7.32 33.77 12.15
C SER A 46 6.19 34.31 11.28
N ARG A 47 5.17 34.94 11.90
CA ARG A 47 4.00 35.48 11.18
C ARG A 47 4.35 36.56 10.16
N ILE A 48 5.44 37.28 10.37
CA ILE A 48 5.92 38.31 9.44
C ILE A 48 6.67 37.72 8.23
N ALA A 49 7.08 36.45 8.26
CA ALA A 49 7.87 35.87 7.19
C ALA A 49 7.10 35.82 5.85
N PRO A 50 5.83 35.39 5.78
CA PRO A 50 5.05 35.44 4.54
C PRO A 50 4.88 36.86 3.96
N ILE A 51 4.85 37.87 4.83
CA ILE A 51 4.73 39.28 4.44
C ILE A 51 6.05 39.79 3.85
N LEU A 52 7.17 39.57 4.54
CA LEU A 52 8.49 40.02 4.10
C LEU A 52 8.96 39.28 2.84
N LEU A 53 8.57 38.02 2.67
CA LEU A 53 8.80 37.23 1.46
C LEU A 53 7.80 37.54 0.35
N ARG A 54 6.82 38.43 0.57
CA ARG A 54 5.77 38.81 -0.39
C ARG A 54 5.12 37.61 -1.07
N LEU A 55 4.64 36.67 -0.26
CA LEU A 55 4.03 35.46 -0.77
C LEU A 55 2.71 35.75 -1.49
N LYS A 56 2.45 34.97 -2.53
CA LYS A 56 1.27 35.00 -3.37
C LYS A 56 0.61 33.63 -3.42
N TRP A 57 -0.71 33.59 -3.42
CA TRP A 57 -1.50 32.39 -3.70
C TRP A 57 -2.25 32.59 -5.02
N GLN A 58 -2.02 31.72 -5.99
CA GLN A 58 -2.56 31.83 -7.36
C GLN A 58 -2.25 33.20 -8.00
N GLY A 59 -1.09 33.77 -7.72
CA GLY A 59 -0.68 35.10 -8.20
C GLY A 59 -1.17 36.28 -7.37
N TYR A 60 -2.06 36.05 -6.39
CA TYR A 60 -2.66 37.10 -5.56
C TYR A 60 -1.95 37.26 -4.20
N PRO A 61 -1.77 38.49 -3.68
CA PRO A 61 -1.07 38.74 -2.40
C PRO A 61 -1.70 38.04 -1.20
N LEU A 62 -0.88 37.42 -0.36
CA LEU A 62 -1.32 36.88 0.94
C LEU A 62 -1.60 37.98 1.96
N HIS A 63 -2.66 37.78 2.74
CA HIS A 63 -3.08 38.66 3.82
C HIS A 63 -3.57 37.89 5.03
N HIS A 64 -3.15 38.31 6.23
CA HIS A 64 -3.54 37.63 7.46
C HIS A 64 -4.72 38.33 8.15
N LEU A 65 -5.85 37.62 8.26
CA LEU A 65 -7.02 38.06 9.04
C LEU A 65 -7.02 37.41 10.43
N PRO A 66 -7.20 38.17 11.53
CA PRO A 66 -7.14 37.63 12.90
C PRO A 66 -8.07 36.45 13.19
N LYS A 67 -9.26 36.41 12.57
CA LYS A 67 -10.27 35.35 12.79
C LYS A 67 -10.13 34.16 11.81
N ASN A 68 -9.61 34.40 10.62
CA ASN A 68 -9.66 33.44 9.50
C ASN A 68 -8.27 32.92 9.07
N GLY A 69 -7.20 33.43 9.68
CA GLY A 69 -5.82 33.07 9.35
C GLY A 69 -5.37 33.70 8.03
N TRP A 70 -4.56 32.97 7.27
CA TRP A 70 -4.06 33.44 5.98
C TRP A 70 -5.10 33.30 4.87
N CYS A 71 -5.34 34.43 4.20
CA CYS A 71 -6.19 34.61 3.05
C CYS A 71 -5.37 35.18 1.88
N PHE A 72 -5.94 35.25 0.69
CA PHE A 72 -5.38 35.95 -0.46
C PHE A 72 -6.36 36.99 -0.99
N LYS A 73 -5.83 38.13 -1.47
CA LYS A 73 -6.62 39.28 -1.92
C LYS A 73 -6.79 39.28 -3.43
N ILE A 74 -8.01 39.19 -3.92
CA ILE A 74 -8.34 39.27 -5.35
C ILE A 74 -8.93 40.66 -5.64
N PRO A 75 -8.41 41.42 -6.63
CA PRO A 75 -9.02 42.68 -7.05
C PRO A 75 -10.50 42.50 -7.43
N LEU A 76 -11.34 43.49 -7.11
CA LEU A 76 -12.78 43.45 -7.47
C LEU A 76 -13.02 43.23 -8.97
N SER A 77 -12.10 43.69 -9.84
CA SER A 77 -12.15 43.53 -11.30
C SER A 77 -11.88 42.11 -11.78
N ASP A 78 -11.10 41.34 -11.01
CA ASP A 78 -10.52 40.07 -11.44
C ASP A 78 -11.27 38.87 -10.84
N ALA A 79 -12.21 39.14 -9.93
CA ALA A 79 -12.96 38.12 -9.21
C ALA A 79 -14.03 37.47 -10.11
N VAL A 80 -13.98 36.15 -10.24
CA VAL A 80 -15.03 35.36 -10.91
C VAL A 80 -16.21 35.10 -9.97
N PRO A 81 -17.44 34.86 -10.47
CA PRO A 81 -18.63 34.68 -9.63
C PRO A 81 -18.48 33.66 -8.49
N ASP A 82 -17.83 32.53 -8.74
CA ASP A 82 -17.54 31.49 -7.72
C ASP A 82 -16.62 31.99 -6.60
N GLN A 83 -15.67 32.88 -6.91
CA GLN A 83 -14.78 33.48 -5.91
C GLN A 83 -15.48 34.56 -5.08
N ILE A 84 -16.43 35.28 -5.68
CA ILE A 84 -17.23 36.29 -4.99
C ILE A 84 -18.13 35.61 -3.94
N GLU A 85 -18.75 34.48 -4.29
CA GLU A 85 -19.58 33.71 -3.36
C GLU A 85 -18.76 33.13 -2.19
N LYS A 86 -17.52 32.72 -2.46
CA LYS A 86 -16.60 32.16 -1.45
C LYS A 86 -15.81 33.21 -0.67
N ALA A 87 -16.00 34.50 -0.96
CA ALA A 87 -15.31 35.58 -0.28
C ALA A 87 -15.81 35.69 1.17
N ILE A 88 -14.86 35.79 2.10
CA ILE A 88 -15.13 35.84 3.54
C ILE A 88 -15.25 37.29 4.02
N GLU A 89 -14.50 38.17 3.36
CA GLU A 89 -14.51 39.59 3.62
C GLU A 89 -14.32 40.34 2.29
N LYS A 90 -14.77 41.60 2.26
CA LYS A 90 -14.68 42.49 1.10
C LYS A 90 -14.30 43.87 1.60
N ASP A 91 -13.34 44.51 0.94
CA ASP A 91 -13.05 45.93 1.10
C ASP A 91 -13.37 46.72 -0.19
N GLU A 92 -13.01 48.01 -0.23
CA GLU A 92 -13.27 48.88 -1.38
C GLU A 92 -12.54 48.47 -2.67
N ARG A 93 -11.53 47.59 -2.58
CA ARG A 93 -10.64 47.23 -3.69
C ARG A 93 -10.46 45.73 -3.92
N TYR A 94 -10.75 44.88 -2.95
CA TYR A 94 -10.43 43.46 -2.93
C TYR A 94 -11.49 42.59 -2.26
N TYR A 95 -11.60 41.35 -2.75
CA TYR A 95 -12.22 40.22 -2.06
C TYR A 95 -11.17 39.38 -1.33
N TYR A 96 -11.51 38.86 -0.15
CA TYR A 96 -10.63 38.04 0.69
C TYR A 96 -11.10 36.59 0.69
N LEU A 97 -10.27 35.68 0.17
CA LEU A 97 -10.55 34.25 0.17
C LEU A 97 -9.56 33.51 1.05
N LYS A 98 -10.04 32.51 1.81
CA LYS A 98 -9.16 31.67 2.64
C LYS A 98 -8.22 30.85 1.77
N VAL A 99 -6.97 30.75 2.21
CA VAL A 99 -6.06 29.74 1.67
C VAL A 99 -6.61 28.35 2.04
N PRO A 100 -6.81 27.44 1.06
CA PRO A 100 -7.37 26.11 1.31
C PRO A 100 -6.60 25.34 2.39
N HIS A 101 -7.30 24.55 3.21
CA HIS A 101 -6.68 23.70 4.23
C HIS A 101 -7.02 22.23 3.99
N LYS A 102 -6.08 21.33 4.30
CA LYS A 102 -6.25 19.87 4.11
C LYS A 102 -7.39 19.26 4.94
N ASP A 103 -7.76 19.91 6.03
CA ASP A 103 -8.81 19.44 6.95
C ASP A 103 -10.19 20.00 6.58
N GLY A 104 -10.30 20.72 5.46
CA GLY A 104 -11.57 21.22 4.92
C GLY A 104 -11.68 22.75 4.88
N PRO A 105 -12.81 23.29 4.36
CA PRO A 105 -13.01 24.73 4.15
C PRO A 105 -13.14 25.54 5.45
N GLU A 106 -13.58 24.92 6.54
CA GLU A 106 -13.71 25.58 7.85
C GLU A 106 -12.35 25.77 8.54
N ALA A 107 -11.37 24.91 8.28
CA ALA A 107 -10.05 25.01 8.87
C ALA A 107 -9.27 26.22 8.31
N ASN A 108 -8.48 26.88 9.15
CA ASN A 108 -7.71 28.07 8.79
C ASN A 108 -6.27 27.71 8.38
N CYS A 109 -5.74 28.41 7.37
CA CYS A 109 -4.30 28.38 7.12
C CYS A 109 -3.60 29.19 8.22
N GLY A 110 -2.92 28.50 9.15
CA GLY A 110 -2.15 29.16 10.21
C GLY A 110 -0.77 29.64 9.75
N ASN A 111 -0.07 28.83 8.95
CA ASN A 111 1.23 29.17 8.38
C ASN A 111 1.35 28.63 6.94
N PRO A 112 1.44 29.50 5.92
CA PRO A 112 1.57 29.08 4.52
C PRO A 112 2.91 28.44 4.22
N LEU A 113 3.90 28.54 5.12
CA LEU A 113 5.21 27.91 5.02
C LEU A 113 5.30 26.58 5.77
N ALA A 114 4.17 26.09 6.29
CA ALA A 114 4.11 24.80 6.98
C ALA A 114 4.23 23.62 6.00
N LYS A 115 4.58 22.45 6.54
CA LYS A 115 4.76 21.20 5.77
C LYS A 115 3.58 20.85 4.86
N ASN A 116 2.36 21.17 5.27
CA ASN A 116 1.14 20.86 4.50
C ASN A 116 1.06 21.64 3.17
N TYR A 117 1.76 22.78 3.05
CA TYR A 117 1.70 23.67 1.89
C TYR A 117 2.90 23.53 0.94
N ILE A 118 3.85 22.65 1.24
CA ILE A 118 5.03 22.41 0.38
C ILE A 118 4.60 21.97 -1.02
N ALA A 119 3.61 21.09 -1.13
CA ALA A 119 3.08 20.67 -2.43
C ALA A 119 2.51 21.85 -3.23
N SER A 120 1.80 22.77 -2.57
CA SER A 120 1.28 23.98 -3.22
C SER A 120 2.40 24.89 -3.76
N PHE A 121 3.58 24.85 -3.14
CA PHE A 121 4.77 25.55 -3.65
C PHE A 121 5.40 24.80 -4.84
N GLU A 122 5.54 23.47 -4.75
CA GLU A 122 6.01 22.61 -5.87
C GLU A 122 5.10 22.76 -7.11
N ASP A 123 3.79 22.84 -6.91
CA ASP A 123 2.76 23.03 -7.95
C ASP A 123 2.66 24.49 -8.45
N LYS A 124 3.52 25.40 -7.97
CA LYS A 124 3.53 26.84 -8.30
C LYS A 124 2.22 27.58 -7.99
N VAL A 125 1.40 27.05 -7.08
CA VAL A 125 0.20 27.71 -6.56
C VAL A 125 0.58 28.76 -5.53
N LEU A 126 1.52 28.44 -4.65
CA LEU A 126 2.12 29.36 -3.68
C LEU A 126 3.45 29.88 -4.24
N THR A 127 3.56 31.17 -4.48
CA THR A 127 4.73 31.82 -5.08
C THR A 127 5.17 33.05 -4.27
N SER A 128 6.21 33.75 -4.74
CA SER A 128 6.79 34.93 -4.10
C SER A 128 7.15 35.97 -5.17
N GLU A 129 7.14 37.26 -4.82
CA GLU A 129 7.68 38.32 -5.70
C GLU A 129 9.20 38.33 -5.79
N TYR A 130 9.88 37.94 -4.72
CA TYR A 130 11.34 37.96 -4.68
C TYR A 130 11.91 36.61 -5.09
N GLU A 131 12.94 36.65 -5.93
CA GLU A 131 13.70 35.46 -6.31
C GLU A 131 14.45 34.86 -5.11
N ALA A 132 15.10 35.67 -4.28
CA ALA A 132 15.76 35.19 -3.06
C ALA A 132 14.78 34.49 -2.08
N ALA A 133 13.52 34.92 -2.07
CA ALA A 133 12.49 34.27 -1.28
C ALA A 133 12.06 32.92 -1.89
N ARG A 134 12.02 32.81 -3.23
CA ARG A 134 11.80 31.53 -3.92
C ARG A 134 12.89 30.53 -3.54
N GLU A 135 14.16 30.93 -3.60
CA GLU A 135 15.29 30.08 -3.19
C GLU A 135 15.19 29.67 -1.71
N ALA A 136 14.87 30.60 -0.80
CA ALA A 136 14.70 30.30 0.62
C ALA A 136 13.56 29.29 0.88
N LEU A 137 12.49 29.36 0.10
CA LEU A 137 11.35 28.43 0.18
C LEU A 137 11.69 27.06 -0.38
N GLU A 138 12.42 27.01 -1.51
CA GLU A 138 12.97 25.78 -2.07
C GLU A 138 13.87 25.08 -1.04
N LEU A 139 14.81 25.82 -0.42
CA LEU A 139 15.68 25.30 0.65
C LEU A 139 14.90 24.79 1.86
N ASN A 140 13.85 25.51 2.28
CA ASN A 140 12.98 25.07 3.38
C ASN A 140 12.22 23.79 3.01
N ALA A 141 11.68 23.69 1.79
CA ALA A 141 11.00 22.49 1.30
C ALA A 141 11.96 21.30 1.25
N MET A 142 13.19 21.50 0.77
CA MET A 142 14.25 20.48 0.72
C MET A 142 14.64 19.99 2.11
N SER A 143 14.67 20.88 3.10
CA SER A 143 15.12 20.60 4.48
C SER A 143 14.02 20.08 5.40
N ALA A 144 12.74 20.30 5.07
CA ALA A 144 11.62 20.01 5.95
C ALA A 144 11.54 18.54 6.37
N TYR A 145 11.86 17.61 5.46
CA TYR A 145 11.92 16.18 5.77
C TYR A 145 13.01 15.89 6.80
N TRP A 146 14.25 16.32 6.53
CA TRP A 146 15.38 16.13 7.42
C TRP A 146 15.12 16.70 8.82
N ILE A 147 14.59 17.92 8.93
CA ILE A 147 14.26 18.54 10.23
C ILE A 147 13.34 17.65 11.06
N SER A 148 12.36 16.98 10.43
CA SER A 148 11.42 16.11 11.12
C SER A 148 11.94 14.71 11.42
N SER A 149 13.00 14.27 10.76
CA SER A 149 13.51 12.89 10.83
C SER A 149 14.86 12.78 11.53
N ARG A 150 15.68 13.84 11.55
CA ARG A 150 17.08 13.82 12.02
C ARG A 150 17.25 13.24 13.42
N GLU A 151 16.38 13.60 14.36
CA GLU A 151 16.50 13.15 15.75
C GLU A 151 16.27 11.65 15.86
N ARG A 152 15.27 11.14 15.12
CA ARG A 152 14.97 9.71 15.06
C ARG A 152 16.09 8.92 14.37
N ILE A 153 16.74 9.50 13.37
CA ILE A 153 17.86 8.90 12.63
C ILE A 153 19.14 8.86 13.49
N LEU A 154 19.48 9.97 14.15
CA LEU A 154 20.69 10.07 14.97
C LEU A 154 20.60 9.21 16.25
N ASN A 155 19.39 8.99 16.76
CA ASN A 155 19.15 8.16 17.95
C ASN A 155 18.96 6.67 17.64
N GLN A 156 19.32 6.21 16.43
CA GLN A 156 19.25 4.79 16.11
C GLN A 156 20.25 3.99 16.97
N PHE A 157 19.86 2.79 17.36
CA PHE A 157 20.73 1.90 18.13
C PHE A 157 21.69 1.16 17.19
N VAL A 158 22.95 1.59 17.20
CA VAL A 158 24.01 1.06 16.34
C VAL A 158 25.01 0.27 17.18
N ILE A 159 25.31 -0.95 16.76
CA ILE A 159 26.40 -1.77 17.29
C ILE A 159 27.53 -1.78 16.27
N TRP A 160 28.75 -1.54 16.73
CA TRP A 160 29.95 -1.57 15.91
C TRP A 160 30.75 -2.86 16.14
N ASP A 161 31.49 -3.30 15.13
CA ASP A 161 32.31 -4.53 15.13
C ASP A 161 33.52 -4.49 16.07
N ASP A 162 33.93 -3.31 16.52
CA ASP A 162 34.97 -3.12 17.53
C ASP A 162 34.47 -3.33 18.97
N ASN A 163 33.17 -3.64 19.14
CA ASN A 163 32.61 -3.94 20.44
C ASN A 163 33.14 -5.30 20.95
N PRO A 164 33.85 -5.36 22.09
CA PRO A 164 34.49 -6.58 22.56
C PRO A 164 33.50 -7.68 22.99
N CYS A 165 32.22 -7.34 23.17
CA CYS A 165 31.18 -8.28 23.59
C CYS A 165 30.38 -8.87 22.41
N VAL A 166 30.67 -8.48 21.16
CA VAL A 166 29.87 -8.86 19.99
C VAL A 166 30.77 -9.38 18.87
N ASP A 167 30.58 -10.63 18.47
CA ASP A 167 31.12 -11.16 17.22
C ASP A 167 30.02 -11.09 16.14
N MET A 168 30.26 -10.29 15.10
CA MET A 168 29.34 -10.16 13.97
C MET A 168 29.50 -11.29 12.94
N SER A 169 30.58 -12.08 13.03
CA SER A 169 30.95 -13.11 12.06
C SER A 169 31.03 -12.61 10.61
N LEU A 170 31.44 -11.34 10.44
CA LEU A 170 31.67 -10.71 9.13
C LEU A 170 33.16 -10.73 8.77
N PRO A 171 33.51 -10.79 7.48
CA PRO A 171 34.90 -10.64 7.06
C PRO A 171 35.46 -9.30 7.52
N LYS A 172 36.73 -9.25 7.94
CA LYS A 172 37.36 -8.00 8.37
C LYS A 172 37.53 -7.05 7.19
N LYS A 173 37.19 -5.78 7.39
CA LYS A 173 37.47 -4.71 6.43
C LYS A 173 38.96 -4.35 6.43
N GLU A 174 39.50 -4.06 5.25
CA GLU A 174 40.84 -3.44 5.12
C GLU A 174 40.86 -2.02 5.70
N SER A 175 39.75 -1.29 5.59
CA SER A 175 39.57 0.06 6.11
C SER A 175 38.13 0.30 6.59
N GLY A 176 37.99 0.98 7.73
CA GLY A 176 36.70 1.29 8.34
C GLY A 176 36.18 0.19 9.28
N LYS A 177 34.90 0.31 9.63
CA LYS A 177 34.19 -0.58 10.58
C LYS A 177 32.88 -1.06 9.97
N TYR A 178 32.38 -2.19 10.44
CA TYR A 178 30.99 -2.58 10.24
C TYR A 178 30.11 -2.06 11.38
N GLY A 179 28.95 -1.54 11.01
CA GLY A 179 27.90 -1.14 11.94
C GLY A 179 26.62 -1.86 11.60
N ILE A 180 25.96 -2.43 12.61
CA ILE A 180 24.63 -3.02 12.49
C ILE A 180 23.65 -2.15 13.26
N ILE A 181 22.58 -1.75 12.58
CA ILE A 181 21.46 -1.03 13.20
C ILE A 181 20.44 -2.05 13.65
N LEU A 182 20.10 -2.05 14.95
CA LEU A 182 19.00 -2.87 15.46
C LEU A 182 17.77 -1.99 15.66
N PRO A 183 16.77 -2.06 14.75
CA PRO A 183 15.56 -1.29 14.88
C PRO A 183 14.79 -1.75 16.13
N GLN A 184 14.29 -0.78 16.92
CA GLN A 184 13.44 -1.04 18.09
C GLN A 184 11.99 -1.33 17.66
N MET A 185 11.82 -2.39 16.86
CA MET A 185 10.54 -2.75 16.28
C MET A 185 9.63 -3.38 17.33
N VAL A 186 8.43 -2.83 17.48
CA VAL A 186 7.35 -3.45 18.27
C VAL A 186 6.55 -4.35 17.36
N THR A 187 6.74 -5.67 17.49
CA THR A 187 5.90 -6.67 16.82
C THR A 187 4.46 -6.53 17.30
N MET A 188 3.50 -6.50 16.38
CA MET A 188 2.08 -6.31 16.70
C MET A 188 1.77 -5.01 17.48
N GLY A 189 2.45 -3.91 17.13
CA GLY A 189 2.24 -2.61 17.79
C GLY A 189 0.92 -1.92 17.45
N THR A 190 0.22 -2.32 16.39
CA THR A 190 -1.11 -1.79 16.03
C THR A 190 -2.24 -2.78 16.34
N ILE A 191 -3.48 -2.31 16.38
CA ILE A 191 -4.69 -3.18 16.47
C ILE A 191 -4.74 -4.18 15.31
N THR A 192 -4.21 -3.79 14.15
CA THR A 192 -4.11 -4.64 12.95
C THR A 192 -2.93 -5.60 12.99
N ARG A 193 -2.20 -5.66 14.11
CA ARG A 193 -1.00 -6.49 14.35
C ARG A 193 0.20 -6.12 13.49
N ARG A 194 0.18 -4.96 12.83
CA ARG A 194 1.36 -4.45 12.11
C ARG A 194 2.45 -4.07 13.10
N ALA A 195 3.68 -4.25 12.65
CA ALA A 195 4.83 -3.76 13.37
C ALA A 195 4.83 -2.23 13.44
N VAL A 196 5.38 -1.68 14.52
CA VAL A 196 5.55 -0.23 14.70
C VAL A 196 7.01 0.06 15.01
N GLU A 197 7.58 0.98 14.25
CA GLU A 197 8.93 1.50 14.42
C GLU A 197 8.94 2.92 13.81
N ARG A 198 9.64 3.87 14.46
CA ARG A 198 9.46 5.30 14.19
C ARG A 198 10.29 5.82 13.02
N THR A 199 11.28 5.07 12.56
CA THR A 199 12.27 5.51 11.56
C THR A 199 12.11 4.72 10.27
N TRP A 200 12.47 3.44 10.29
CA TRP A 200 12.57 2.53 9.14
C TRP A 200 11.22 2.20 8.51
N LEU A 201 10.18 2.00 9.33
CA LEU A 201 8.81 1.77 8.81
C LEU A 201 8.14 3.05 8.27
N THR A 202 8.79 4.20 8.41
CA THR A 202 8.29 5.49 7.88
C THR A 202 9.27 6.16 6.93
N ALA A 203 10.39 5.51 6.64
CA ALA A 203 11.46 6.06 5.82
C ALA A 203 10.96 6.27 4.39
N SER A 204 11.13 7.48 3.88
CA SER A 204 10.80 7.79 2.50
C SER A 204 11.78 7.15 1.53
N ASN A 205 11.36 7.01 0.28
CA ASN A 205 12.30 6.73 -0.82
C ASN A 205 13.06 8.00 -1.19
N ALA A 206 14.22 7.83 -1.84
CA ALA A 206 15.06 8.93 -2.29
C ALA A 206 14.29 9.86 -3.24
N LYS A 207 14.38 11.17 -2.97
CA LYS A 207 13.80 12.23 -3.81
C LYS A 207 14.86 13.28 -4.08
N LYS A 208 15.03 13.63 -5.36
CA LYS A 208 16.03 14.61 -5.84
C LYS A 208 15.97 15.96 -5.14
N ASN A 209 14.79 16.33 -4.63
CA ASN A 209 14.53 17.61 -3.98
C ASN A 209 14.40 17.53 -2.45
N ARG A 210 14.86 16.46 -1.78
CA ARG A 210 14.73 16.31 -0.32
C ARG A 210 15.99 15.76 0.34
N ILE A 211 16.52 16.51 1.30
CA ILE A 211 17.69 16.13 2.09
C ILE A 211 17.37 14.93 2.98
N GLY A 212 18.26 13.93 2.99
CA GLY A 212 18.16 12.73 3.82
C GLY A 212 17.04 11.77 3.42
N SER A 213 16.38 12.00 2.28
CA SER A 213 15.34 11.10 1.77
C SER A 213 15.88 9.76 1.29
N GLU A 214 17.18 9.71 1.00
CA GLU A 214 17.98 8.54 0.64
C GLU A 214 18.40 7.66 1.83
N LEU A 215 17.93 7.92 3.05
CA LEU A 215 18.35 7.21 4.26
C LEU A 215 18.41 5.67 4.10
N LYS A 216 17.42 5.08 3.41
CA LYS A 216 17.38 3.63 3.19
C LYS A 216 18.65 3.15 2.47
N SER A 217 19.11 3.85 1.43
CA SER A 217 20.25 3.42 0.61
C SER A 217 21.60 3.59 1.29
N MET A 218 21.64 4.27 2.45
CA MET A 218 22.82 4.30 3.32
C MET A 218 23.00 2.99 4.11
N VAL A 219 21.96 2.14 4.17
CA VAL A 219 22.08 0.77 4.70
C VAL A 219 22.59 -0.12 3.57
N GLN A 220 23.82 -0.59 3.72
CA GLN A 220 24.53 -1.38 2.72
C GLN A 220 24.76 -2.81 3.23
N ALA A 221 24.69 -3.78 2.34
CA ALA A 221 25.13 -5.13 2.63
C ALA A 221 26.65 -5.14 2.86
N PRO A 222 27.16 -5.95 3.81
CA PRO A 222 28.58 -6.18 3.94
C PRO A 222 29.15 -6.85 2.68
N TYR A 223 30.46 -6.69 2.47
CA TYR A 223 31.17 -7.36 1.36
C TYR A 223 30.92 -8.87 1.37
N GLY A 224 30.63 -9.45 0.19
CA GLY A 224 30.25 -10.86 0.04
C GLY A 224 28.76 -11.14 0.30
N TYR A 225 27.94 -10.11 0.58
CA TYR A 225 26.50 -10.24 0.80
C TYR A 225 25.70 -9.30 -0.11
N LYS A 226 24.43 -9.66 -0.32
CA LYS A 226 23.40 -8.87 -0.99
C LYS A 226 22.14 -8.81 -0.14
N ILE A 227 21.33 -7.79 -0.40
CA ILE A 227 19.97 -7.65 0.08
C ILE A 227 19.06 -8.18 -1.02
N VAL A 228 18.30 -9.24 -0.70
CA VAL A 228 17.30 -9.84 -1.59
C VAL A 228 15.93 -9.59 -1.03
N GLY A 229 14.98 -9.16 -1.85
CA GLY A 229 13.61 -9.10 -1.41
C GLY A 229 12.64 -8.58 -2.45
N ALA A 230 11.37 -8.56 -2.09
CA ALA A 230 10.29 -8.26 -3.02
C ALA A 230 9.18 -7.48 -2.32
N ASP A 231 8.40 -6.78 -3.15
CA ASP A 231 7.13 -6.14 -2.79
C ASP A 231 5.98 -7.04 -3.23
N VAL A 232 5.01 -7.30 -2.36
CA VAL A 232 3.83 -8.10 -2.74
C VAL A 232 2.84 -7.22 -3.51
N ASP A 233 2.77 -7.43 -4.82
CA ASP A 233 1.88 -6.65 -5.68
C ASP A 233 0.42 -6.64 -5.21
N SER A 234 -0.04 -5.43 -4.83
CA SER A 234 -1.41 -5.15 -4.45
C SER A 234 -1.98 -6.15 -3.44
N GLU A 235 -1.18 -6.55 -2.44
CA GLU A 235 -1.48 -7.58 -1.44
C GLU A 235 -2.92 -7.47 -0.89
N GLU A 236 -3.23 -6.33 -0.28
CA GLU A 236 -4.52 -6.11 0.37
C GLU A 236 -5.70 -6.10 -0.61
N LEU A 237 -5.47 -5.65 -1.84
CA LEU A 237 -6.48 -5.63 -2.89
C LEU A 237 -6.77 -7.05 -3.37
N TRP A 238 -5.74 -7.89 -3.53
CA TRP A 238 -5.90 -9.30 -3.87
C TRP A 238 -6.61 -10.06 -2.75
N ILE A 239 -6.22 -9.86 -1.48
CA ILE A 239 -6.93 -10.48 -0.34
C ILE A 239 -8.41 -10.11 -0.37
N SER A 240 -8.70 -8.83 -0.59
CA SER A 240 -10.07 -8.34 -0.65
C SER A 240 -10.87 -8.93 -1.83
N SER A 241 -10.24 -9.08 -2.99
CA SER A 241 -10.88 -9.67 -4.17
C SER A 241 -11.18 -11.17 -3.97
N VAL A 242 -10.22 -11.93 -3.42
CA VAL A 242 -10.38 -13.37 -3.14
C VAL A 242 -11.46 -13.62 -2.07
N ILE A 243 -11.58 -12.75 -1.06
CA ILE A 243 -12.67 -12.83 -0.06
C ILE A 243 -14.05 -12.66 -0.74
N GLY A 244 -14.16 -11.81 -1.76
CA GLY A 244 -15.39 -11.67 -2.55
C GLY A 244 -15.65 -12.89 -3.45
N ASP A 245 -14.63 -13.33 -4.18
CA ASP A 245 -14.66 -14.45 -5.12
C ASP A 245 -14.94 -15.80 -4.43
N ALA A 246 -14.57 -15.94 -3.14
CA ALA A 246 -14.83 -17.12 -2.32
C ALA A 246 -16.31 -17.54 -2.31
N GLN A 247 -17.24 -16.60 -2.51
CA GLN A 247 -18.67 -16.91 -2.62
C GLN A 247 -19.02 -17.79 -3.84
N PHE A 248 -18.17 -17.79 -4.86
CA PHE A 248 -18.31 -18.57 -6.09
C PHE A 248 -17.38 -19.79 -6.15
N GLY A 249 -16.33 -19.82 -5.32
CA GLY A 249 -15.38 -20.93 -5.23
C GLY A 249 -14.27 -20.92 -6.28
N PHE A 250 -14.11 -19.84 -7.05
CA PHE A 250 -13.02 -19.67 -8.02
C PHE A 250 -12.60 -18.20 -8.14
N HIS A 251 -11.34 -17.97 -8.52
CA HIS A 251 -10.76 -16.64 -8.71
C HIS A 251 -11.36 -15.88 -9.91
N GLY A 252 -11.50 -14.57 -9.80
CA GLY A 252 -11.98 -13.72 -10.89
C GLY A 252 -13.49 -13.76 -11.12
N ALA A 253 -14.24 -14.35 -10.19
CA ALA A 253 -15.70 -14.48 -10.30
C ALA A 253 -16.44 -13.14 -10.15
N THR A 254 -15.91 -12.23 -9.34
CA THR A 254 -16.45 -10.89 -9.13
C THR A 254 -15.80 -9.86 -10.05
N ALA A 255 -16.46 -8.71 -10.26
CA ALA A 255 -15.88 -7.62 -11.02
C ALA A 255 -14.54 -7.14 -10.43
N LEU A 256 -14.42 -7.10 -9.10
CA LEU A 256 -13.16 -6.79 -8.42
C LEU A 256 -12.08 -7.86 -8.68
N GLY A 257 -12.44 -9.14 -8.58
CA GLY A 257 -11.57 -10.27 -8.91
C GLY A 257 -11.04 -10.17 -10.33
N TRP A 258 -11.92 -9.94 -11.30
CA TRP A 258 -11.56 -9.80 -12.71
C TRP A 258 -10.64 -8.58 -12.95
N MET A 259 -10.99 -7.41 -12.40
CA MET A 259 -10.16 -6.19 -12.51
C MET A 259 -8.78 -6.37 -11.88
N THR A 260 -8.64 -7.22 -10.86
CA THR A 260 -7.36 -7.47 -10.19
C THR A 260 -6.48 -8.46 -10.96
N LEU A 261 -7.08 -9.45 -11.63
CA LEU A 261 -6.33 -10.52 -12.31
C LEU A 261 -6.04 -10.23 -13.78
N GLN A 262 -6.95 -9.56 -14.48
CA GLN A 262 -6.90 -9.32 -15.93
C GLN A 262 -7.01 -7.84 -16.30
N GLY A 263 -7.29 -6.95 -15.33
CA GLY A 263 -7.39 -5.52 -15.58
C GLY A 263 -6.06 -4.93 -16.05
N SER A 264 -6.10 -4.24 -17.19
CA SER A 264 -4.94 -3.58 -17.77
C SER A 264 -5.02 -2.06 -17.61
N LYS A 265 -3.85 -1.45 -17.36
CA LYS A 265 -3.67 0.00 -17.39
C LYS A 265 -3.84 0.58 -18.79
N SER A 266 -3.34 -0.11 -19.83
CA SER A 266 -3.39 0.39 -21.21
C SER A 266 -4.81 0.44 -21.75
N GLU A 267 -5.63 -0.54 -21.38
CA GLU A 267 -7.04 -0.64 -21.80
C GLU A 267 -7.99 0.14 -20.87
N GLY A 268 -7.47 0.71 -19.77
CA GLY A 268 -8.28 1.39 -18.76
C GLY A 268 -9.27 0.46 -18.05
N THR A 269 -9.02 -0.85 -18.07
CA THR A 269 -9.86 -1.89 -17.46
C THR A 269 -9.47 -2.17 -16.02
N ASP A 270 -8.30 -1.71 -15.56
CA ASP A 270 -7.87 -1.82 -14.16
C ASP A 270 -8.69 -0.92 -13.22
N LEU A 271 -8.75 -1.34 -11.95
CA LEU A 271 -9.52 -0.68 -10.89
C LEU A 271 -9.23 0.83 -10.76
N HIS A 272 -7.97 1.23 -10.87
CA HIS A 272 -7.59 2.64 -10.72
C HIS A 272 -8.02 3.46 -11.92
N SER A 273 -7.93 2.93 -13.14
CA SER A 273 -8.39 3.61 -14.34
C SER A 273 -9.92 3.76 -14.37
N LYS A 274 -10.67 2.73 -13.96
CA LYS A 274 -12.14 2.84 -13.82
C LYS A 274 -12.55 3.92 -12.83
N THR A 275 -11.87 3.98 -11.68
CA THR A 275 -12.12 5.00 -10.65
C THR A 275 -11.74 6.40 -11.13
N ALA A 276 -10.62 6.53 -11.83
CA ALA A 276 -10.17 7.77 -12.45
C ALA A 276 -11.20 8.30 -13.46
N ASN A 277 -11.78 7.43 -14.28
CA ASN A 277 -12.81 7.79 -15.26
C ASN A 277 -14.10 8.28 -14.59
N ILE A 278 -14.58 7.61 -13.54
CA ILE A 278 -15.80 8.04 -12.81
C ILE A 278 -15.59 9.40 -12.13
N LEU A 279 -14.44 9.59 -11.48
CA LEU A 279 -14.14 10.83 -10.76
C LEU A 279 -13.65 11.97 -11.67
N GLY A 280 -13.21 11.66 -12.90
CA GLY A 280 -12.57 12.61 -13.82
C GLY A 280 -11.25 13.15 -13.26
N ILE A 281 -10.41 12.28 -12.71
CA ILE A 281 -9.09 12.62 -12.14
C ILE A 281 -7.99 11.74 -12.74
N SER A 282 -6.71 12.05 -12.46
CA SER A 282 -5.61 11.19 -12.87
C SER A 282 -5.59 9.85 -12.12
N ARG A 283 -5.07 8.80 -12.76
CA ARG A 283 -4.96 7.46 -12.19
C ARG A 283 -4.19 7.43 -10.85
N ASP A 284 -3.12 8.20 -10.74
CA ASP A 284 -2.31 8.24 -9.51
C ASP A 284 -3.08 8.84 -8.34
N LYS A 285 -3.92 9.86 -8.60
CA LYS A 285 -4.85 10.41 -7.61
C LYS A 285 -5.93 9.38 -7.27
N ALA A 286 -6.47 8.66 -8.27
CA ALA A 286 -7.47 7.62 -8.07
C ALA A 286 -6.96 6.44 -7.22
N LYS A 287 -5.66 6.14 -7.23
CA LYS A 287 -5.05 5.15 -6.33
C LYS A 287 -5.34 5.49 -4.86
N ILE A 288 -5.11 6.75 -4.47
CA ILE A 288 -5.36 7.23 -3.10
C ILE A 288 -6.84 7.08 -2.73
N PHE A 289 -7.75 7.38 -3.66
CA PHE A 289 -9.18 7.19 -3.46
C PHE A 289 -9.57 5.74 -3.23
N ASN A 290 -9.06 4.82 -4.06
CA ASN A 290 -9.41 3.41 -3.95
C ASN A 290 -8.99 2.82 -2.61
N TYR A 291 -7.77 3.09 -2.17
CA TYR A 291 -7.32 2.64 -0.85
C TYR A 291 -8.20 3.22 0.25
N ALA A 292 -8.40 4.55 0.29
CA ALA A 292 -9.25 5.16 1.32
C ALA A 292 -10.67 4.57 1.34
N ARG A 293 -11.25 4.32 0.15
CA ARG A 293 -12.60 3.76 -0.03
C ARG A 293 -12.72 2.31 0.43
N ILE A 294 -11.76 1.45 0.07
CA ILE A 294 -11.72 0.05 0.53
C ILE A 294 -11.63 -0.03 2.06
N TYR A 295 -10.91 0.91 2.68
CA TYR A 295 -10.82 1.02 4.14
C TYR A 295 -12.02 1.68 4.83
N GLY A 296 -13.11 1.91 4.11
CA GLY A 296 -14.37 2.38 4.68
C GLY A 296 -14.48 3.89 4.81
N ALA A 297 -13.69 4.66 4.07
CA ALA A 297 -14.01 6.08 3.86
C ALA A 297 -15.43 6.21 3.28
N GLY A 298 -16.12 7.29 3.65
CA GLY A 298 -17.46 7.60 3.15
C GLY A 298 -17.46 8.69 2.07
N VAL A 299 -18.66 8.99 1.57
CA VAL A 299 -18.88 10.03 0.55
C VAL A 299 -18.27 11.36 0.96
N ARG A 300 -18.49 11.82 2.20
CA ARG A 300 -17.93 13.09 2.72
C ARG A 300 -16.42 13.20 2.59
N TYR A 301 -15.70 12.13 2.91
CA TYR A 301 -14.24 12.10 2.79
C TYR A 301 -13.82 12.16 1.32
N ALA A 302 -14.49 11.38 0.45
CA ALA A 302 -14.21 11.40 -0.97
C ALA A 302 -14.50 12.78 -1.61
N THR A 303 -15.59 13.43 -1.24
CA THR A 303 -15.93 14.80 -1.69
C THR A 303 -14.85 15.79 -1.28
N SER A 304 -14.44 15.78 0.00
CA SER A 304 -13.36 16.64 0.49
C SER A 304 -12.05 16.41 -0.25
N LEU A 305 -11.69 15.14 -0.47
CA LEU A 305 -10.46 14.77 -1.17
C LEU A 305 -10.51 15.18 -2.65
N LEU A 306 -11.68 15.10 -3.30
CA LEU A 306 -11.86 15.46 -4.70
C LEU A 306 -11.72 16.97 -4.91
N LEU A 307 -12.29 17.77 -4.01
CA LEU A 307 -12.13 19.23 -4.00
C LEU A 307 -10.68 19.67 -3.82
N GLN A 308 -9.86 18.90 -3.09
CA GLN A 308 -8.43 19.19 -2.93
C GLN A 308 -7.65 18.96 -4.23
N TYR A 309 -8.03 17.95 -5.02
CA TYR A 309 -7.29 17.56 -6.21
C TYR A 309 -7.72 18.24 -7.50
N SER A 310 -8.97 18.71 -7.56
CA SER A 310 -9.57 19.33 -8.73
C SER A 310 -9.86 20.79 -8.42
N GLN A 311 -8.90 21.66 -8.73
CA GLN A 311 -9.05 23.11 -8.54
C GLN A 311 -10.19 23.61 -9.43
N GLY A 312 -11.19 24.28 -8.83
CA GLY A 312 -12.34 24.85 -9.54
C GLY A 312 -13.55 23.92 -9.68
N MET A 313 -13.56 22.71 -9.09
CA MET A 313 -14.77 21.89 -9.01
C MET A 313 -15.72 22.45 -7.94
N ASP A 314 -17.00 22.56 -8.27
CA ASP A 314 -18.03 22.96 -7.31
C ASP A 314 -18.38 21.79 -6.35
N LEU A 315 -18.87 22.14 -5.15
CA LEU A 315 -19.17 21.17 -4.10
C LEU A 315 -20.23 20.15 -4.53
N LEU A 316 -21.25 20.60 -5.27
CA LEU A 316 -22.37 19.76 -5.71
C LEU A 316 -21.91 18.72 -6.74
N THR A 317 -21.09 19.12 -7.71
CA THR A 317 -20.46 18.21 -8.68
C THR A 317 -19.53 17.23 -7.99
N ALA A 318 -18.73 17.69 -7.02
CA ALA A 318 -17.84 16.81 -6.27
C ALA A 318 -18.62 15.77 -5.45
N GLU A 319 -19.72 16.17 -4.81
CA GLU A 319 -20.61 15.28 -4.10
C GLU A 319 -21.31 14.30 -5.05
N LYS A 320 -21.80 14.76 -6.19
CA LYS A 320 -22.42 13.92 -7.22
C LYS A 320 -21.47 12.84 -7.73
N ARG A 321 -20.23 13.20 -8.08
CA ARG A 321 -19.20 12.23 -8.54
C ARG A 321 -18.81 11.25 -7.44
N ALA A 322 -18.71 11.71 -6.19
CA ALA A 322 -18.45 10.84 -5.05
C ALA A 322 -19.60 9.84 -4.87
N LEU A 323 -20.86 10.29 -4.89
CA LEU A 323 -22.04 9.43 -4.81
C LEU A 323 -22.08 8.40 -5.95
N GLU A 324 -21.79 8.83 -7.18
CA GLU A 324 -21.70 7.94 -8.34
C GLU A 324 -20.62 6.87 -8.18
N LEU A 325 -19.45 7.24 -7.64
CA LEU A 325 -18.39 6.29 -7.33
C LEU A 325 -18.87 5.23 -6.33
N TYR A 326 -19.44 5.64 -5.19
CA TYR A 326 -19.91 4.67 -4.17
C TYR A 326 -21.06 3.81 -4.68
N SER A 327 -22.00 4.37 -5.45
CA SER A 327 -23.12 3.62 -6.04
C SER A 327 -22.64 2.57 -7.06
N ASN A 328 -21.69 2.92 -7.94
CA ASN A 328 -21.19 1.97 -8.93
C ASN A 328 -20.25 0.91 -8.33
N THR A 329 -19.59 1.23 -7.22
CA THR A 329 -18.61 0.32 -6.61
C THR A 329 -19.17 -0.46 -5.43
N LYS A 330 -19.47 0.21 -4.32
CA LYS A 330 -20.00 -0.40 -3.11
C LYS A 330 -21.44 -0.88 -3.30
N GLY A 331 -22.19 -0.16 -4.12
CA GLY A 331 -23.62 -0.40 -4.34
C GLY A 331 -24.49 0.33 -3.32
N GLU A 332 -25.73 -0.11 -3.23
CA GLU A 332 -26.71 0.35 -2.25
C GLU A 332 -26.76 -0.60 -1.06
N LYS A 333 -27.01 -0.06 0.14
CA LYS A 333 -27.17 -0.87 1.35
C LYS A 333 -28.65 -1.06 1.65
N GLU A 334 -29.10 -2.31 1.67
CA GLU A 334 -30.38 -2.66 2.26
C GLU A 334 -30.23 -2.62 3.79
N HIS A 335 -30.94 -1.71 4.43
CA HIS A 335 -30.90 -1.54 5.89
C HIS A 335 -31.96 -2.37 6.61
N SER A 336 -33.04 -2.75 5.90
CA SER A 336 -34.15 -3.45 6.54
C SER A 336 -33.76 -4.88 6.89
N LYS A 337 -33.92 -5.26 8.16
CA LYS A 337 -33.83 -6.65 8.61
C LYS A 337 -35.07 -7.48 8.24
N THR A 338 -36.13 -6.84 7.75
CA THR A 338 -37.35 -7.53 7.29
C THR A 338 -37.28 -7.93 5.82
N ASN A 339 -36.12 -7.78 5.18
CA ASN A 339 -35.91 -8.27 3.82
C ASN A 339 -35.91 -9.81 3.79
N VAL A 340 -35.96 -10.38 2.58
CA VAL A 340 -36.05 -11.83 2.33
C VAL A 340 -34.90 -12.63 2.98
N PHE A 341 -33.76 -11.98 3.24
CA PHE A 341 -32.56 -12.60 3.80
C PHE A 341 -32.38 -12.35 5.30
N GLY A 342 -33.29 -11.59 5.94
CA GLY A 342 -33.26 -11.32 7.38
C GLY A 342 -32.07 -10.50 7.87
N ARG A 343 -31.26 -9.91 6.97
CA ARG A 343 -30.01 -9.21 7.32
C ARG A 343 -29.72 -8.04 6.37
N PRO A 344 -29.07 -6.95 6.84
CA PRO A 344 -28.62 -5.89 5.95
C PRO A 344 -27.47 -6.38 5.06
N PHE A 345 -27.43 -5.91 3.82
CA PHE A 345 -26.40 -6.29 2.84
C PHE A 345 -26.27 -5.22 1.75
N TRP A 346 -25.12 -5.21 1.09
CA TRP A 346 -24.80 -4.38 -0.08
C TRP A 346 -25.23 -5.08 -1.37
N HIS A 347 -25.77 -4.33 -2.32
CA HIS A 347 -26.13 -4.86 -3.64
C HIS A 347 -25.95 -3.84 -4.77
N GLY A 348 -25.77 -4.33 -6.00
CA GLY A 348 -25.78 -3.52 -7.22
C GLY A 348 -24.48 -2.78 -7.54
N GLY A 349 -23.42 -2.99 -6.76
CA GLY A 349 -22.09 -2.43 -7.01
C GLY A 349 -21.05 -3.50 -7.38
N SER A 350 -19.97 -3.10 -8.04
CA SER A 350 -18.88 -4.00 -8.46
C SER A 350 -18.15 -4.72 -7.31
N GLU A 351 -18.25 -4.18 -6.09
CA GLU A 351 -17.54 -4.65 -4.89
C GLU A 351 -18.50 -5.08 -3.77
N SER A 352 -19.81 -5.12 -4.03
CA SER A 352 -20.82 -5.47 -3.02
C SER A 352 -20.53 -6.83 -2.37
N TYR A 353 -20.08 -7.82 -3.16
CA TYR A 353 -19.67 -9.14 -2.67
C TYR A 353 -18.57 -9.07 -1.62
N MET A 354 -17.49 -8.33 -1.90
CA MET A 354 -16.38 -8.13 -0.97
C MET A 354 -16.87 -7.46 0.32
N PHE A 355 -17.63 -6.35 0.22
CA PHE A 355 -18.09 -5.63 1.40
C PHE A 355 -19.04 -6.47 2.27
N ASN A 356 -19.90 -7.30 1.67
CA ASN A 356 -20.75 -8.22 2.43
C ASN A 356 -19.93 -9.26 3.18
N ALA A 357 -18.95 -9.88 2.51
CA ALA A 357 -18.08 -10.87 3.14
C ALA A 357 -17.23 -10.26 4.28
N LEU A 358 -16.69 -9.05 4.08
CA LEU A 358 -15.94 -8.33 5.12
C LEU A 358 -16.83 -7.90 6.29
N GLU A 359 -18.04 -7.40 6.03
CA GLU A 359 -18.99 -7.04 7.10
C GLU A 359 -19.48 -8.27 7.87
N ASP A 360 -19.69 -9.41 7.21
CA ASP A 360 -20.06 -10.68 7.85
C ASP A 360 -18.98 -11.12 8.86
N ILE A 361 -17.69 -11.02 8.48
CA ILE A 361 -16.58 -11.31 9.39
C ILE A 361 -16.55 -10.28 10.53
N ALA A 362 -16.66 -8.99 10.22
CA ALA A 362 -16.57 -7.89 11.18
C ALA A 362 -17.74 -7.86 12.20
N LEU A 363 -18.92 -8.34 11.81
CA LEU A 363 -20.12 -8.42 12.65
C LEU A 363 -20.27 -9.76 13.37
N SER A 364 -19.43 -10.74 13.05
CA SER A 364 -19.44 -12.03 13.74
C SER A 364 -19.19 -11.88 15.24
N LYS A 365 -19.69 -12.82 16.04
CA LYS A 365 -19.56 -12.77 17.51
C LYS A 365 -18.11 -12.68 17.98
N ASP A 366 -17.20 -13.31 17.23
CA ASP A 366 -15.76 -13.31 17.48
C ASP A 366 -15.02 -13.08 16.15
N PRO A 367 -14.86 -11.80 15.73
CA PRO A 367 -14.22 -11.47 14.46
C PRO A 367 -12.78 -12.00 14.41
N ARG A 368 -12.51 -12.76 13.35
CA ARG A 368 -11.22 -13.42 13.12
C ARG A 368 -10.78 -13.23 11.67
N THR A 369 -9.47 -13.20 11.45
CA THR A 369 -8.93 -13.25 10.09
C THR A 369 -9.29 -14.59 9.43
N PRO A 370 -9.56 -14.61 8.11
CA PRO A 370 -10.07 -15.80 7.43
C PRO A 370 -9.03 -16.92 7.28
N VAL A 371 -7.73 -16.60 7.31
CA VAL A 371 -6.66 -17.57 7.02
C VAL A 371 -6.06 -18.18 8.28
N LEU A 372 -5.50 -17.35 9.17
CA LEU A 372 -4.88 -17.84 10.42
C LEU A 372 -5.82 -17.80 11.63
N GLY A 373 -7.04 -17.25 11.49
CA GLY A 373 -8.02 -17.23 12.57
C GLY A 373 -7.66 -16.28 13.73
N CYS A 374 -6.80 -15.29 13.48
CA CYS A 374 -6.35 -14.32 14.49
C CYS A 374 -7.53 -13.44 14.90
N SER A 375 -7.81 -13.35 16.21
CA SER A 375 -8.96 -12.58 16.74
C SER A 375 -8.64 -11.10 16.90
N ILE A 376 -9.63 -10.24 16.70
CA ILE A 376 -9.52 -8.81 17.02
C ILE A 376 -9.44 -8.61 18.53
N THR A 377 -8.82 -7.50 18.96
CA THR A 377 -8.81 -7.09 20.38
C THR A 377 -10.21 -7.12 20.98
N ASP A 378 -10.31 -7.58 22.23
CA ASP A 378 -11.58 -7.70 22.93
C ASP A 378 -12.36 -6.39 22.94
N ALA A 379 -11.67 -5.24 23.10
CA ALA A 379 -12.31 -3.92 23.14
C ALA A 379 -13.11 -3.56 21.88
N LEU A 380 -12.87 -4.20 20.74
CA LEU A 380 -13.59 -3.95 19.49
C LEU A 380 -14.61 -5.04 19.14
N LYS A 381 -14.72 -6.11 19.92
CA LYS A 381 -15.67 -7.19 19.63
C LYS A 381 -17.12 -6.69 19.73
N PRO A 382 -18.04 -7.16 18.86
CA PRO A 382 -19.43 -6.72 18.86
C PRO A 382 -20.14 -6.90 20.22
N ARG A 383 -19.72 -7.87 21.04
CA ARG A 383 -20.25 -8.07 22.40
C ARG A 383 -20.10 -6.85 23.33
N TYR A 384 -19.10 -5.99 23.07
CA TYR A 384 -18.84 -4.80 23.91
C TYR A 384 -19.21 -3.49 23.21
N THR A 385 -19.06 -3.42 21.88
CA THR A 385 -19.26 -2.17 21.11
C THR A 385 -20.54 -2.16 20.27
N GLY A 386 -21.26 -3.28 20.21
CA GLY A 386 -22.41 -3.45 19.33
C GLY A 386 -22.03 -3.15 17.88
N THR A 387 -22.73 -2.19 17.27
CA THR A 387 -22.51 -1.75 15.87
C THR A 387 -21.50 -0.61 15.73
N GLN A 388 -20.98 -0.05 16.83
CA GLN A 388 -19.96 0.99 16.78
C GLN A 388 -18.66 0.45 16.18
N PHE A 389 -17.86 1.34 15.57
CA PHE A 389 -16.55 1.02 14.98
C PHE A 389 -16.57 -0.03 13.86
N LEU A 390 -17.70 -0.23 13.17
CA LEU A 390 -17.79 -1.18 12.06
C LEU A 390 -16.76 -0.90 10.96
N THR A 391 -16.54 0.37 10.60
CA THR A 391 -15.52 0.76 9.62
C THR A 391 -14.11 0.35 10.06
N SER A 392 -13.79 0.55 11.33
CA SER A 392 -12.51 0.11 11.91
C SER A 392 -12.36 -1.41 11.90
N ARG A 393 -13.45 -2.16 12.18
CA ARG A 393 -13.43 -3.63 12.11
C ARG A 393 -13.26 -4.15 10.69
N VAL A 394 -13.96 -3.58 9.71
CA VAL A 394 -13.84 -3.95 8.30
C VAL A 394 -12.41 -3.70 7.81
N ASN A 395 -11.84 -2.54 8.12
CA ASN A 395 -10.44 -2.22 7.81
C ASN A 395 -9.48 -3.20 8.51
N TRP A 396 -9.76 -3.54 9.77
CA TRP A 396 -8.98 -4.54 10.51
C TRP A 396 -8.97 -5.91 9.83
N VAL A 397 -10.10 -6.39 9.28
CA VAL A 397 -10.14 -7.69 8.59
C VAL A 397 -9.11 -7.74 7.47
N VAL A 398 -9.04 -6.71 6.61
CA VAL A 398 -8.11 -6.67 5.47
C VAL A 398 -6.66 -6.50 5.95
N GLN A 399 -6.37 -5.48 6.77
CA GLN A 399 -4.99 -5.19 7.18
C GLN A 399 -4.39 -6.31 8.05
N SER A 400 -5.20 -6.88 8.95
CA SER A 400 -4.79 -8.01 9.78
C SER A 400 -4.59 -9.25 8.91
N SER A 401 -5.36 -9.44 7.84
CA SER A 401 -5.10 -10.52 6.88
C SER A 401 -3.81 -10.30 6.08
N GLY A 402 -3.43 -9.07 5.75
CA GLY A 402 -2.09 -8.79 5.21
C GLY A 402 -0.97 -9.19 6.18
N VAL A 403 -1.17 -9.01 7.49
CA VAL A 403 -0.21 -9.51 8.49
C VAL A 403 -0.17 -11.05 8.54
N ASP A 404 -1.30 -11.74 8.32
CA ASP A 404 -1.30 -13.20 8.17
C ASP A 404 -0.47 -13.64 6.95
N TYR A 405 -0.57 -12.90 5.85
CA TYR A 405 0.23 -13.13 4.65
C TYR A 405 1.72 -12.99 4.94
N LEU A 406 2.13 -11.89 5.56
CA LEU A 406 3.52 -11.65 5.97
C LEU A 406 4.06 -12.79 6.84
N HIS A 407 3.28 -13.24 7.83
CA HIS A 407 3.72 -14.33 8.71
C HIS A 407 3.91 -15.64 7.95
N LEU A 408 2.98 -15.99 7.06
CA LEU A 408 3.09 -17.19 6.24
C LEU A 408 4.29 -17.13 5.30
N LEU A 409 4.55 -15.96 4.71
CA LEU A 409 5.70 -15.73 3.85
C LEU A 409 7.02 -15.89 4.60
N ILE A 410 7.17 -15.26 5.77
CA ILE A 410 8.38 -15.34 6.60
C ILE A 410 8.60 -16.76 7.13
N VAL A 411 7.53 -17.45 7.56
CA VAL A 411 7.62 -18.84 8.05
C VAL A 411 8.03 -19.78 6.92
N SER A 412 7.45 -19.61 5.73
CA SER A 412 7.80 -20.41 4.54
C SER A 412 9.26 -20.17 4.14
N MET A 413 9.70 -18.91 4.12
CA MET A 413 11.10 -18.57 3.86
C MET A 413 12.05 -19.17 4.90
N ARG A 414 11.72 -19.05 6.19
CA ARG A 414 12.52 -19.66 7.26
C ARG A 414 12.63 -21.18 7.11
N TYR A 415 11.55 -21.84 6.69
CA TYR A 415 11.55 -23.27 6.41
C TYR A 415 12.45 -23.60 5.22
N LEU A 416 12.31 -22.92 4.09
CA LEU A 416 13.10 -23.15 2.87
C LEU A 416 14.60 -22.89 3.12
N ILE A 417 14.93 -21.79 3.80
CA ILE A 417 16.31 -21.44 4.20
C ILE A 417 16.95 -22.58 5.00
N LYS A 418 16.24 -23.12 6.00
CA LYS A 418 16.74 -24.24 6.81
C LYS A 418 16.80 -25.54 6.04
N ARG A 419 15.78 -25.85 5.25
CA ARG A 419 15.66 -27.12 4.52
C ARG A 419 16.71 -27.25 3.44
N TYR A 420 17.04 -26.17 2.75
CA TYR A 420 17.99 -26.18 1.66
C TYR A 420 19.36 -25.60 2.03
N ASP A 421 19.58 -25.20 3.28
CA ASP A 421 20.84 -24.59 3.71
C ASP A 421 21.23 -23.38 2.86
N ILE A 422 20.29 -22.45 2.74
CA ILE A 422 20.51 -21.18 2.06
C ILE A 422 21.09 -20.23 3.09
N ASP A 423 22.26 -19.64 2.84
CA ASP A 423 22.87 -18.65 3.74
C ASP A 423 22.18 -17.29 3.59
N ALA A 424 20.97 -17.23 4.14
CA ALA A 424 20.12 -16.05 4.14
C ALA A 424 19.47 -15.83 5.52
N ARG A 425 19.31 -14.57 5.88
CA ARG A 425 18.70 -14.12 7.14
C ARG A 425 17.65 -13.06 6.86
N PHE A 426 16.49 -13.19 7.53
CA PHE A 426 15.48 -12.14 7.52
C PHE A 426 16.06 -10.84 8.09
N MET A 427 15.96 -9.75 7.32
CA MET A 427 16.51 -8.44 7.68
C MET A 427 15.42 -7.55 8.27
N LEU A 428 14.38 -7.26 7.48
CA LEU A 428 13.25 -6.43 7.89
C LEU A 428 12.06 -6.63 6.95
N SER A 429 10.87 -6.28 7.44
CA SER A 429 9.69 -6.09 6.61
C SER A 429 9.14 -4.68 6.79
N VAL A 430 8.74 -4.05 5.69
CA VAL A 430 8.10 -2.72 5.70
C VAL A 430 6.82 -2.81 4.89
N HIS A 431 5.67 -2.68 5.54
CA HIS A 431 4.38 -2.86 4.89
C HIS A 431 4.28 -4.25 4.23
N ASP A 432 4.20 -4.28 2.90
CA ASP A 432 4.13 -5.41 1.97
C ASP A 432 5.50 -5.83 1.40
N GLU A 433 6.58 -5.14 1.79
CA GLU A 433 7.95 -5.48 1.40
C GLU A 433 8.61 -6.40 2.43
N VAL A 434 9.29 -7.43 1.96
CA VAL A 434 10.18 -8.29 2.78
C VAL A 434 11.60 -8.29 2.22
N ARG A 435 12.59 -8.10 3.10
CA ARG A 435 14.01 -8.07 2.72
C ARG A 435 14.82 -9.07 3.56
N TYR A 436 15.75 -9.74 2.91
CA TYR A 436 16.66 -10.73 3.45
C TYR A 436 18.09 -10.30 3.14
N LEU A 437 19.00 -10.50 4.08
CA LEU A 437 20.43 -10.44 3.84
C LEU A 437 20.90 -11.85 3.47
N THR A 438 21.59 -12.00 2.36
CA THR A 438 22.06 -13.29 1.84
C THR A 438 23.47 -13.17 1.31
N THR A 439 24.22 -14.28 1.27
CA THR A 439 25.53 -14.29 0.62
C THR A 439 25.39 -14.10 -0.89
N GLU A 440 26.45 -13.60 -1.53
CA GLU A 440 26.49 -13.48 -3.00
C GLU A 440 26.29 -14.82 -3.70
N LYS A 441 26.78 -15.91 -3.11
CA LYS A 441 26.59 -17.28 -3.61
C LYS A 441 25.11 -17.68 -3.64
N ASP A 442 24.36 -17.35 -2.59
CA ASP A 442 22.98 -17.82 -2.42
C ASP A 442 21.93 -16.78 -2.84
N GLN A 443 22.32 -15.70 -3.52
CA GLN A 443 21.42 -14.62 -3.90
C GLN A 443 20.22 -15.11 -4.76
N HIS A 444 20.50 -15.96 -5.77
CA HIS A 444 19.46 -16.48 -6.66
C HIS A 444 18.64 -17.61 -6.01
N ARG A 445 19.27 -18.44 -5.17
CA ARG A 445 18.56 -19.45 -4.35
C ARG A 445 17.60 -18.79 -3.38
N THR A 446 18.01 -17.68 -2.77
CA THR A 446 17.15 -16.87 -1.89
C THR A 446 15.99 -16.24 -2.66
N ALA A 447 16.25 -15.69 -3.85
CA ALA A 447 15.21 -15.12 -4.70
C ALA A 447 14.18 -16.18 -5.14
N PHE A 448 14.65 -17.38 -5.53
CA PHE A 448 13.77 -18.48 -5.92
C PHE A 448 12.97 -19.03 -4.74
N ALA A 449 13.58 -19.15 -3.56
CA ALA A 449 12.87 -19.53 -2.34
C ALA A 449 11.76 -18.52 -2.00
N LEU A 450 12.00 -17.23 -2.23
CA LEU A 450 11.00 -16.19 -2.01
C LEU A 450 9.82 -16.31 -2.98
N GLN A 451 10.08 -16.61 -4.25
CA GLN A 451 9.03 -16.93 -5.23
C GLN A 451 8.17 -18.12 -4.77
N ILE A 452 8.79 -19.22 -4.33
CA ILE A 452 8.09 -20.41 -3.83
C ILE A 452 7.26 -20.09 -2.57
N ALA A 453 7.85 -19.36 -1.63
CA ALA A 453 7.17 -18.95 -0.40
C ALA A 453 5.90 -18.12 -0.68
N ASN A 454 5.91 -17.29 -1.72
CA ASN A 454 4.75 -16.52 -2.16
C ASN A 454 3.66 -17.42 -2.74
N VAL A 455 4.02 -18.39 -3.60
CA VAL A 455 3.08 -19.39 -4.13
C VAL A 455 2.40 -20.14 -2.99
N TRP A 456 3.18 -20.64 -2.02
CA TRP A 456 2.65 -21.38 -0.87
C TRP A 456 1.70 -20.52 -0.03
N THR A 457 2.08 -19.26 0.21
CA THR A 457 1.26 -18.31 0.96
C THR A 457 -0.07 -18.08 0.24
N ARG A 458 -0.05 -17.77 -1.06
CA ARG A 458 -1.26 -17.52 -1.84
C ARG A 458 -2.14 -18.75 -1.99
N ALA A 459 -1.54 -19.93 -2.21
CA ALA A 459 -2.26 -21.18 -2.29
C ALA A 459 -3.00 -21.48 -0.97
N LEU A 460 -2.35 -21.29 0.17
CA LEU A 460 -2.98 -21.49 1.48
C LEU A 460 -4.12 -20.48 1.72
N PHE A 461 -3.94 -19.22 1.32
CA PHE A 461 -4.98 -18.19 1.37
C PHE A 461 -6.21 -18.59 0.55
N SER A 462 -6.02 -18.93 -0.73
CA SER A 462 -7.10 -19.38 -1.62
C SER A 462 -7.81 -20.60 -1.04
N TYR A 463 -7.04 -21.58 -0.58
CA TYR A 463 -7.56 -22.82 -0.05
C TYR A 463 -8.39 -22.60 1.23
N LYS A 464 -7.93 -21.76 2.16
CA LYS A 464 -8.68 -21.40 3.38
C LYS A 464 -10.00 -20.69 3.08
N LEU A 465 -10.06 -19.98 1.96
CA LEU A 465 -11.26 -19.33 1.46
C LEU A 465 -12.14 -20.28 0.60
N GLY A 466 -11.76 -21.55 0.44
CA GLY A 466 -12.51 -22.56 -0.31
C GLY A 466 -12.24 -22.59 -1.82
N ILE A 467 -11.17 -21.93 -2.27
CA ILE A 467 -10.75 -21.90 -3.67
C ILE A 467 -9.52 -22.79 -3.84
N HIS A 468 -9.63 -23.84 -4.66
CA HIS A 468 -8.60 -24.89 -4.76
C HIS A 468 -7.62 -24.71 -5.93
N ASN A 469 -7.74 -23.61 -6.68
CA ASN A 469 -6.86 -23.27 -7.79
C ASN A 469 -6.22 -21.91 -7.52
N LEU A 470 -5.01 -21.68 -8.03
CA LEU A 470 -4.32 -20.39 -7.94
C LEU A 470 -3.93 -19.91 -9.35
N PRO A 471 -4.35 -18.71 -9.79
CA PRO A 471 -3.95 -18.19 -11.08
C PRO A 471 -2.44 -17.91 -11.14
N GLN A 472 -1.80 -18.24 -12.26
CA GLN A 472 -0.38 -18.02 -12.47
C GLN A 472 0.02 -16.55 -12.33
N SER A 473 -0.84 -15.62 -12.79
CA SER A 473 -0.57 -14.17 -12.78
C SER A 473 -0.37 -13.59 -11.38
N VAL A 474 -0.84 -14.26 -10.34
CA VAL A 474 -0.66 -13.84 -8.95
C VAL A 474 0.30 -14.74 -8.17
N ALA A 475 0.60 -15.93 -8.68
CA ALA A 475 1.35 -16.94 -7.94
C ALA A 475 2.77 -16.50 -7.60
N PHE A 476 3.41 -15.78 -8.52
CA PHE A 476 4.79 -15.31 -8.40
C PHE A 476 4.83 -13.79 -8.19
N PHE A 477 5.89 -13.30 -7.54
CA PHE A 477 6.21 -11.88 -7.54
C PHE A 477 6.50 -11.41 -8.96
N SER A 478 6.08 -10.17 -9.29
CA SER A 478 6.44 -9.55 -10.56
C SER A 478 7.96 -9.53 -10.75
N ALA A 479 8.69 -9.21 -9.68
CA ALA A 479 10.14 -9.35 -9.62
C ALA A 479 10.63 -9.48 -8.17
N VAL A 480 11.81 -10.06 -8.01
CA VAL A 480 12.59 -10.08 -6.77
C VAL A 480 13.85 -9.25 -7.01
N ASP A 481 14.07 -8.26 -6.15
CA ASP A 481 15.20 -7.36 -6.24
C ASP A 481 16.40 -7.92 -5.48
N ILE A 482 17.58 -7.79 -6.08
CA ILE A 482 18.88 -8.16 -5.53
C ILE A 482 19.79 -6.94 -5.61
N ASP A 483 20.26 -6.47 -4.46
CA ASP A 483 21.02 -5.22 -4.39
C ASP A 483 22.08 -5.24 -3.29
N HIS A 484 23.06 -4.34 -3.38
CA HIS A 484 24.05 -4.08 -2.34
C HIS A 484 23.58 -3.01 -1.35
N VAL A 485 22.51 -2.26 -1.66
CA VAL A 485 21.92 -1.26 -0.78
C VAL A 485 20.42 -1.47 -0.58
N LEU A 486 19.88 -1.01 0.54
CA LEU A 486 18.44 -1.04 0.78
C LEU A 486 17.76 0.13 0.05
N ARG A 487 17.06 -0.13 -1.05
CA ARG A 487 16.22 0.87 -1.73
C ARG A 487 14.97 0.21 -2.31
N LYS A 488 14.00 1.03 -2.72
CA LYS A 488 12.72 0.53 -3.21
C LYS A 488 12.87 -0.22 -4.54
N GLU A 489 13.57 0.40 -5.47
CA GLU A 489 13.77 -0.11 -6.82
C GLU A 489 15.29 -0.14 -7.09
N PRO A 490 15.85 -1.26 -7.57
CA PRO A 490 17.29 -1.46 -7.67
C PRO A 490 17.97 -0.56 -8.71
N PHE A 491 17.22 0.02 -9.65
CA PHE A 491 17.75 0.97 -10.65
C PHE A 491 17.75 2.42 -10.16
N MET A 492 17.23 2.71 -8.96
CA MET A 492 17.19 4.09 -8.46
C MET A 492 18.59 4.57 -8.06
N THR A 493 19.12 5.56 -8.77
CA THR A 493 20.45 6.16 -8.49
C THR A 493 20.57 6.81 -7.11
N CYS A 494 19.46 7.08 -6.42
CA CYS A 494 19.41 7.69 -5.09
C CYS A 494 20.14 9.04 -4.99
N LEU A 495 20.19 9.79 -6.10
CA LEU A 495 20.71 11.16 -6.13
C LEU A 495 19.78 12.11 -5.34
N THR A 496 20.33 12.78 -4.34
CA THR A 496 19.63 13.78 -3.52
C THR A 496 20.56 14.94 -3.20
N PRO A 497 20.07 16.04 -2.60
CA PRO A 497 20.94 17.18 -2.27
C PRO A 497 22.06 16.84 -1.27
N SER A 498 21.89 15.77 -0.49
CA SER A 498 22.88 15.25 0.46
C SER A 498 23.69 14.07 -0.05
N ASN A 499 23.28 13.45 -1.16
CA ASN A 499 24.00 12.36 -1.82
C ASN A 499 24.19 12.67 -3.31
N THR A 500 25.36 13.18 -3.67
CA THR A 500 25.70 13.60 -5.04
C THR A 500 26.15 12.46 -5.93
N ASP A 501 26.57 11.35 -5.33
CA ASP A 501 27.12 10.22 -6.06
C ASP A 501 26.01 9.21 -6.37
N ALA A 502 25.90 8.85 -7.65
CA ALA A 502 24.91 7.89 -8.10
C ALA A 502 25.29 6.49 -7.61
N ILE A 503 24.38 5.84 -6.89
CA ILE A 503 24.58 4.47 -6.45
C ILE A 503 24.42 3.53 -7.65
N PRO A 504 25.37 2.62 -7.92
CA PRO A 504 25.27 1.64 -9.01
C PRO A 504 23.97 0.85 -8.96
N GLU A 505 23.47 0.42 -10.12
CA GLU A 505 22.21 -0.32 -10.20
C GLU A 505 22.35 -1.75 -9.65
N GLY A 506 21.30 -2.22 -8.99
CA GLY A 506 21.12 -3.63 -8.63
C GLY A 506 20.40 -4.40 -9.74
N ILE A 507 19.90 -5.59 -9.41
CA ILE A 507 19.22 -6.48 -10.34
C ILE A 507 17.77 -6.66 -9.88
N SER A 508 16.83 -6.70 -10.82
CA SER A 508 15.45 -7.10 -10.56
C SER A 508 15.14 -8.31 -11.44
N CYS A 509 14.86 -9.45 -10.82
CA CYS A 509 14.69 -10.73 -11.50
C CYS A 509 13.24 -11.20 -11.43
N ASN A 510 12.63 -11.48 -12.57
CA ASN A 510 11.37 -12.24 -12.59
C ASN A 510 11.66 -13.74 -12.34
N LEU A 511 10.62 -14.58 -12.34
CA LEU A 511 10.78 -16.02 -12.13
C LEU A 511 11.73 -16.66 -13.16
N ARG A 512 11.57 -16.35 -14.45
CA ARG A 512 12.38 -16.91 -15.53
C ARG A 512 13.84 -16.48 -15.39
N ASP A 513 14.08 -15.21 -15.12
CA ASP A 513 15.45 -14.70 -14.91
C ASP A 513 16.13 -15.42 -13.74
N THR A 514 15.38 -15.65 -12.65
CA THR A 514 15.88 -16.36 -11.47
C THR A 514 16.19 -17.82 -11.77
N MET A 515 15.31 -18.51 -12.52
CA MET A 515 15.53 -19.89 -12.93
C MET A 515 16.74 -19.99 -13.86
N SER A 516 16.84 -19.15 -14.88
CA SER A 516 17.97 -19.16 -15.81
C SER A 516 19.30 -18.87 -15.11
N ALA A 517 19.32 -17.98 -14.11
CA ALA A 517 20.52 -17.73 -13.31
C ALA A 517 20.95 -18.97 -12.52
N LEU A 518 20.00 -19.71 -11.92
CA LEU A 518 20.29 -20.94 -11.19
C LEU A 518 20.69 -22.09 -12.13
N GLU A 519 20.00 -22.26 -13.25
CA GLU A 519 20.32 -23.29 -14.24
C GLU A 519 21.72 -23.09 -14.84
N ALA A 520 22.16 -21.84 -15.00
CA ALA A 520 23.50 -21.51 -15.52
C ALA A 520 24.64 -21.94 -14.59
N GLU A 521 24.37 -22.25 -13.32
CA GLU A 521 25.38 -22.77 -12.37
C GLU A 521 25.67 -24.26 -12.58
N PHE A 522 24.84 -24.97 -13.36
CA PHE A 522 24.94 -26.41 -13.57
C PHE A 522 25.17 -26.76 -15.05
N GLU A 523 25.92 -27.84 -15.30
CA GLU A 523 25.98 -28.42 -16.63
C GLU A 523 24.67 -29.14 -16.97
N PRO A 524 24.20 -29.13 -18.24
CA PRO A 524 22.94 -29.78 -18.63
C PRO A 524 22.85 -31.27 -18.27
N THR A 525 24.00 -31.95 -18.15
CA THR A 525 24.14 -33.36 -17.78
C THR A 525 24.05 -33.62 -16.27
N ASN A 526 24.16 -32.58 -15.43
CA ASN A 526 24.17 -32.67 -13.97
C ASN A 526 23.22 -31.65 -13.34
N MET A 527 22.03 -31.51 -13.92
CA MET A 527 20.98 -30.64 -13.40
C MET A 527 20.36 -31.26 -12.13
N PRO A 528 20.29 -30.52 -11.01
CA PRO A 528 19.63 -31.01 -9.82
C PRO A 528 18.12 -31.09 -10.03
N GLU A 529 17.46 -32.05 -9.36
CA GLU A 529 16.00 -32.17 -9.37
C GLU A 529 15.33 -30.93 -8.77
N CYS A 530 15.98 -30.30 -7.78
CA CYS A 530 15.52 -29.07 -7.16
C CYS A 530 16.56 -27.95 -7.34
N LEU A 531 16.17 -26.83 -7.95
CA LEU A 531 17.04 -25.65 -8.13
C LEU A 531 17.42 -24.95 -6.82
N LEU A 532 16.76 -25.28 -5.70
CA LEU A 532 17.19 -24.84 -4.38
C LEU A 532 18.36 -25.67 -3.84
N GLY A 533 18.73 -26.78 -4.48
CA GLY A 533 19.77 -27.70 -4.06
C GLY A 533 19.24 -28.89 -3.26
N ASP A 534 20.16 -29.67 -2.71
CA ASP A 534 19.81 -30.87 -1.95
C ASP A 534 19.28 -30.53 -0.56
N PRO A 535 18.19 -31.18 -0.14
CA PRO A 535 17.53 -30.73 1.05
C PRO A 535 18.10 -31.48 2.27
N LYS A 536 18.42 -30.77 3.35
CA LYS A 536 18.96 -31.32 4.61
C LYS A 536 17.90 -32.10 5.38
N ASN A 537 18.14 -33.39 5.61
CA ASN A 537 17.26 -34.25 6.40
C ASN A 537 17.56 -34.07 7.90
N SER A 538 16.79 -33.22 8.57
CA SER A 538 16.79 -33.16 10.04
C SER A 538 15.42 -33.57 10.56
N GLY A 539 15.37 -34.25 11.72
CA GLY A 539 14.13 -34.71 12.34
C GLY A 539 13.14 -33.59 12.72
N GLU A 540 13.59 -32.34 12.75
CA GLU A 540 12.73 -31.15 12.94
C GLU A 540 12.02 -30.70 11.66
N LEU A 541 12.50 -31.13 10.48
CA LEU A 541 11.98 -30.74 9.16
C LEU A 541 11.14 -31.85 8.51
N THR A 542 11.09 -33.05 9.10
CA THR A 542 10.23 -34.14 8.63
C THR A 542 8.80 -33.90 9.10
N VAL A 543 7.96 -33.43 8.19
CA VAL A 543 6.53 -33.31 8.46
C VAL A 543 5.93 -34.71 8.48
N ASN A 544 5.39 -35.12 9.63
CA ASN A 544 4.73 -36.42 9.75
C ASN A 544 3.57 -36.50 8.76
N GLU A 545 3.64 -37.42 7.79
CA GLU A 545 2.61 -37.58 6.76
C GLU A 545 1.22 -37.81 7.32
N ASN A 546 1.08 -38.49 8.45
CA ASN A 546 -0.22 -38.70 9.08
C ASN A 546 -0.77 -37.39 9.64
N THR A 547 0.10 -36.47 10.05
CA THR A 547 -0.28 -35.11 10.44
C THR A 547 -0.73 -34.32 9.21
N VAL A 548 -0.01 -34.40 8.08
CA VAL A 548 -0.43 -33.76 6.81
C VAL A 548 -1.77 -34.32 6.33
N LYS A 549 -1.91 -35.65 6.25
CA LYS A 549 -3.16 -36.32 5.88
C LYS A 549 -4.30 -35.98 6.83
N SER A 550 -4.04 -35.93 8.14
CA SER A 550 -5.04 -35.48 9.12
C SER A 550 -5.40 -34.01 8.95
N LEU A 551 -4.45 -33.15 8.61
CA LEU A 551 -4.70 -31.73 8.35
C LEU A 551 -5.52 -31.60 7.07
N LEU A 552 -5.12 -32.22 5.96
CA LEU A 552 -5.85 -32.25 4.69
C LEU A 552 -7.29 -32.75 4.90
N LYS A 553 -7.48 -33.84 5.64
CA LYS A 553 -8.81 -34.38 5.97
C LYS A 553 -9.63 -33.46 6.90
N LYS A 554 -8.98 -32.73 7.80
CA LYS A 554 -9.65 -31.67 8.61
C LYS A 554 -9.98 -30.43 7.77
N LEU A 555 -9.25 -30.22 6.68
CA LEU A 555 -9.42 -29.10 5.76
C LEU A 555 -10.42 -29.38 4.64
N GLU A 556 -10.79 -30.65 4.40
CA GLU A 556 -12.00 -31.08 3.69
C GLU A 556 -13.27 -30.63 4.46
N SER A 557 -13.46 -29.33 4.56
CA SER A 557 -14.70 -28.77 5.09
C SER A 557 -15.84 -29.08 4.12
N LYS A 558 -17.00 -29.47 4.65
CA LYS A 558 -18.22 -29.56 3.86
C LYS A 558 -18.45 -28.20 3.21
N ARG A 559 -18.38 -28.13 1.87
CA ARG A 559 -18.76 -26.93 1.12
C ARG A 559 -20.15 -26.52 1.59
N LYS A 560 -20.24 -25.32 2.15
CA LYS A 560 -21.54 -24.72 2.45
C LYS A 560 -22.18 -24.44 1.09
N GLU A 561 -23.34 -25.04 0.81
CA GLU A 561 -24.01 -24.78 -0.46
C GLU A 561 -24.26 -23.28 -0.59
N PRO A 562 -23.85 -22.67 -1.72
CA PRO A 562 -24.02 -21.25 -1.92
C PRO A 562 -25.51 -20.92 -2.00
N ASP A 563 -25.97 -19.95 -1.21
CA ASP A 563 -27.31 -19.38 -1.37
C ASP A 563 -27.35 -18.58 -2.67
N LEU A 564 -27.79 -19.24 -3.74
CA LEU A 564 -27.86 -18.68 -5.08
C LEU A 564 -28.78 -17.45 -5.14
N SER A 565 -29.85 -17.41 -4.34
CA SER A 565 -30.74 -16.25 -4.26
C SER A 565 -30.05 -15.06 -3.63
N PHE A 566 -29.28 -15.28 -2.56
CA PHE A 566 -28.50 -14.23 -1.92
C PHE A 566 -27.35 -13.73 -2.81
N ILE A 567 -26.62 -14.63 -3.48
CA ILE A 567 -25.57 -14.25 -4.43
C ILE A 567 -26.16 -13.40 -5.56
N LYS A 568 -27.25 -13.84 -6.19
CA LYS A 568 -27.94 -13.06 -7.22
C LYS A 568 -28.39 -11.70 -6.70
N ALA A 569 -28.94 -11.63 -5.50
CA ALA A 569 -29.42 -10.38 -4.92
C ALA A 569 -28.31 -9.33 -4.79
N GLN A 570 -27.08 -9.74 -4.47
CA GLN A 570 -25.93 -8.83 -4.37
C GLN A 570 -25.56 -8.18 -5.73
N MET A 571 -25.87 -8.83 -6.85
CA MET A 571 -25.56 -8.32 -8.19
C MET A 571 -26.52 -7.21 -8.65
N TYR A 572 -27.81 -7.31 -8.29
CA TYR A 572 -28.84 -6.45 -8.87
C TYR A 572 -29.00 -5.14 -8.09
N LYS A 573 -29.10 -4.01 -8.83
CA LYS A 573 -29.52 -2.73 -8.23
C LYS A 573 -30.92 -2.82 -7.63
N ASN A 574 -31.85 -3.50 -8.30
CA ASN A 574 -33.20 -3.77 -7.78
C ASN A 574 -33.43 -5.27 -7.54
N TYR A 575 -32.84 -5.79 -6.45
CA TYR A 575 -32.83 -7.22 -6.14
C TYR A 575 -34.24 -7.80 -5.89
N ARG A 576 -35.19 -7.00 -5.40
CA ARG A 576 -36.56 -7.46 -5.08
C ARG A 576 -37.31 -7.92 -6.33
N GLN A 577 -37.19 -7.16 -7.43
CA GLN A 577 -37.80 -7.53 -8.71
C GLN A 577 -37.14 -8.80 -9.30
N ALA A 578 -35.81 -8.88 -9.22
CA ALA A 578 -35.05 -10.04 -9.72
C ALA A 578 -35.39 -11.34 -8.99
N LEU A 579 -35.62 -11.30 -7.68
CA LEU A 579 -36.07 -12.45 -6.90
C LEU A 579 -37.52 -12.86 -7.23
N SER A 580 -38.41 -11.88 -7.45
CA SER A 580 -39.82 -12.15 -7.79
C SER A 580 -40.01 -12.75 -9.18
N ALA A 581 -39.16 -12.39 -10.15
CA ALA A 581 -39.19 -12.93 -11.51
C ALA A 581 -38.78 -14.43 -11.57
N GLN A 582 -38.08 -14.93 -10.55
CA GLN A 582 -37.50 -16.26 -10.53
C GLN A 582 -38.41 -17.38 -10.02
N MET A 583 -39.62 -17.09 -9.53
CA MET A 583 -40.59 -18.12 -9.12
C MET A 583 -41.41 -18.74 -10.28
N ARG A 584 -41.12 -18.41 -11.55
CA ARG A 584 -41.84 -18.97 -12.71
C ARG A 584 -40.97 -19.44 -13.88
N GLY A 585 -39.65 -19.48 -13.75
CA GLY A 585 -38.78 -19.91 -14.85
C GLY A 585 -37.65 -20.82 -14.38
N ASN A 586 -37.61 -22.03 -14.97
CA ASN A 586 -36.47 -22.96 -15.04
C ASN A 586 -36.56 -24.29 -14.27
N ALA A 587 -37.73 -24.94 -14.28
CA ALA A 587 -37.78 -26.40 -14.11
C ALA A 587 -37.01 -27.15 -15.23
N GLU A 588 -36.85 -26.53 -16.41
CA GLU A 588 -36.16 -27.13 -17.56
C GLU A 588 -34.62 -27.10 -17.45
N THR A 589 -34.03 -26.15 -16.70
CA THR A 589 -32.57 -26.09 -16.50
C THR A 589 -32.10 -26.99 -15.36
N GLU A 590 -32.93 -27.20 -14.33
CA GLU A 590 -32.63 -28.13 -13.23
C GLU A 590 -32.66 -29.61 -13.67
N CYS A 591 -33.41 -29.94 -14.72
CA CYS A 591 -33.44 -31.30 -15.29
C CYS A 591 -32.11 -31.67 -15.99
N MET A 592 -31.44 -30.69 -16.63
CA MET A 592 -30.14 -30.90 -17.30
C MET A 592 -28.97 -31.14 -16.31
N PHE A 593 -29.05 -30.61 -15.08
CA PHE A 593 -28.02 -30.84 -14.04
C PHE A 593 -28.24 -32.11 -13.21
N LYS A 594 -29.46 -32.66 -13.17
CA LYS A 594 -29.72 -33.94 -12.48
C LYS A 594 -29.31 -35.15 -13.32
N GLY A 595 -29.28 -35.03 -14.66
CA GLY A 595 -28.82 -36.10 -15.56
C GLY A 595 -27.30 -36.20 -15.76
N SER A 596 -26.51 -35.23 -15.25
CA SER A 596 -25.08 -35.11 -15.52
C SER A 596 -24.18 -35.51 -14.35
N ARG A 597 -24.74 -36.04 -13.25
CA ARG A 597 -23.94 -36.55 -12.12
C ARG A 597 -23.26 -37.89 -12.43
N GLU A 598 -23.88 -38.72 -13.26
CA GLU A 598 -23.29 -39.99 -13.73
C GLU A 598 -22.29 -39.80 -14.90
N HIS A 599 -22.28 -38.63 -15.55
CA HIS A 599 -21.35 -38.35 -16.64
C HIS A 599 -20.03 -37.71 -16.14
N LEU A 600 -20.06 -37.00 -15.01
CA LEU A 600 -18.86 -36.39 -14.41
C LEU A 600 -17.92 -37.42 -13.77
N GLU A 601 -18.44 -38.53 -13.23
CA GLU A 601 -17.61 -39.63 -12.71
C GLU A 601 -16.96 -40.50 -13.82
N ARG A 602 -17.39 -40.35 -15.08
CA ARG A 602 -16.74 -40.99 -16.24
C ARG A 602 -15.76 -40.10 -17.00
N ILE A 603 -15.73 -38.80 -16.71
CA ILE A 603 -14.81 -37.85 -17.37
C ILE A 603 -13.50 -37.68 -16.56
N GLU A 604 -13.44 -38.11 -15.30
CA GLU A 604 -12.21 -38.12 -14.47
C GLU A 604 -11.17 -39.19 -14.85
N MET A 605 -11.36 -39.94 -15.95
CA MET A 605 -10.32 -40.81 -16.52
C MET A 605 -10.34 -40.80 -18.06
N ASN A 606 -10.40 -39.64 -18.71
CA ASN A 606 -10.03 -39.49 -20.13
C ASN A 606 -9.89 -38.03 -20.58
N PHE A 607 -8.98 -37.28 -19.98
CA PHE A 607 -8.41 -36.08 -20.63
C PHE A 607 -6.90 -36.13 -20.61
N VAL A 608 -6.40 -37.11 -21.36
CA VAL A 608 -5.03 -37.21 -21.88
C VAL A 608 -5.18 -37.02 -23.39
N TYR A 609 -4.57 -35.96 -23.93
CA TYR A 609 -4.28 -35.71 -25.34
C TYR A 609 -5.46 -35.65 -26.35
N SER A 610 -5.88 -34.44 -26.73
CA SER A 610 -6.04 -34.04 -28.14
C SER A 610 -6.54 -32.59 -28.29
N GLU A 611 -5.98 -31.89 -29.29
CA GLU A 611 -6.39 -30.58 -29.86
C GLU A 611 -5.99 -29.27 -29.18
N ILE A 612 -4.68 -29.01 -29.14
CA ILE A 612 -4.13 -27.73 -29.66
C ILE A 612 -2.84 -28.07 -30.44
N ILE A 613 -3.01 -28.48 -31.70
CA ILE A 613 -1.97 -28.33 -32.71
C ILE A 613 -2.62 -27.60 -33.88
N SER A 614 -2.56 -26.27 -33.86
CA SER A 614 -2.14 -25.56 -35.06
C SER A 614 -1.45 -24.25 -34.68
N ASN A 615 -0.15 -24.24 -35.00
CA ASN A 615 0.71 -23.10 -35.32
C ASN A 615 1.27 -22.22 -34.18
N ASN A 616 2.61 -22.35 -34.09
CA ASN A 616 3.64 -21.43 -33.61
C ASN A 616 3.78 -21.23 -32.09
N ASP A 617 4.52 -22.12 -31.43
CA ASP A 617 5.93 -21.85 -31.05
C ASP A 617 6.52 -23.07 -30.34
N ARG A 618 7.51 -23.71 -30.96
CA ARG A 618 8.05 -25.03 -30.57
C ARG A 618 9.13 -24.97 -29.47
N LEU A 619 9.11 -23.94 -28.62
CA LEU A 619 10.16 -23.66 -27.63
C LEU A 619 9.68 -23.68 -26.16
N ASP A 620 8.39 -23.91 -25.88
CA ASP A 620 7.84 -23.80 -24.52
C ASP A 620 7.33 -25.12 -23.91
N LEU A 621 7.38 -26.23 -24.68
CA LEU A 621 6.90 -27.54 -24.23
C LEU A 621 7.88 -28.26 -23.30
N GLU A 622 9.18 -27.99 -23.42
CA GLU A 622 10.22 -28.53 -22.54
C GLU A 622 10.18 -27.85 -21.16
N ASN A 623 9.85 -26.56 -21.12
CA ASN A 623 9.71 -25.78 -19.89
C ASN A 623 8.43 -26.14 -19.11
N SER A 624 7.31 -26.38 -19.79
CA SER A 624 6.09 -26.87 -19.13
C SER A 624 6.28 -28.26 -18.53
N LYS A 625 7.10 -29.13 -19.15
CA LYS A 625 7.44 -30.44 -18.59
C LYS A 625 8.35 -30.35 -17.36
N LYS A 626 9.31 -29.43 -17.33
CA LYS A 626 10.15 -29.18 -16.14
C LYS A 626 9.35 -28.61 -14.96
N ILE A 627 8.38 -27.72 -15.24
CA ILE A 627 7.50 -27.15 -14.20
C ILE A 627 6.48 -28.19 -13.71
N ALA A 628 5.93 -29.03 -14.61
CA ALA A 628 5.07 -30.13 -14.23
C ALA A 628 5.82 -31.21 -13.42
N HIS A 629 7.06 -31.52 -13.78
CA HIS A 629 7.88 -32.47 -13.04
C HIS A 629 8.20 -31.96 -11.62
N LEU A 630 8.43 -30.66 -11.42
CA LEU A 630 8.61 -30.08 -10.07
C LEU A 630 7.33 -30.09 -9.22
N VAL A 631 6.15 -30.04 -9.86
CA VAL A 631 4.84 -30.16 -9.19
C VAL A 631 4.50 -31.63 -8.93
N GLU A 632 4.96 -32.57 -9.76
CA GLU A 632 4.87 -34.02 -9.54
C GLU A 632 5.86 -34.52 -8.48
N THR A 633 7.07 -33.99 -8.38
CA THR A 633 8.02 -34.28 -7.27
C THR A 633 7.46 -33.84 -5.90
N LEU A 634 6.53 -32.88 -5.85
CA LEU A 634 5.80 -32.51 -4.63
C LEU A 634 4.68 -33.51 -4.26
N LEU A 635 4.31 -34.42 -5.17
CA LEU A 635 3.29 -35.45 -4.98
C LEU A 635 3.87 -36.88 -4.95
N GLU A 636 5.06 -37.11 -5.50
CA GLU A 636 5.78 -38.38 -5.50
C GLU A 636 6.81 -38.48 -4.36
N CYS A 637 6.32 -38.43 -3.11
CA CYS A 637 6.93 -39.18 -2.00
C CYS A 637 6.09 -40.42 -1.66
N LYS A 638 5.43 -40.99 -2.67
CA LYS A 638 4.73 -42.26 -2.57
C LYS A 638 5.34 -43.24 -3.57
N ALA A 639 5.67 -44.42 -3.04
CA ALA A 639 6.08 -45.64 -3.72
C ALA A 639 7.59 -45.82 -4.01
N SER A 640 8.38 -45.97 -2.94
CA SER A 640 9.55 -46.86 -2.98
C SER A 640 9.96 -47.28 -1.57
N ASP A 641 9.15 -48.13 -0.92
CA ASP A 641 9.61 -48.98 0.18
C ASP A 641 8.57 -50.07 0.49
N SER A 642 8.45 -51.04 -0.41
CA SER A 642 7.99 -52.38 -0.06
C SER A 642 8.32 -53.34 -1.20
N GLU A 643 9.49 -53.99 -1.13
CA GLU A 643 9.66 -55.41 -1.51
C GLU A 643 11.13 -55.84 -1.34
N THR A 644 11.45 -56.32 -0.15
CA THR A 644 12.45 -57.39 0.04
C THR A 644 12.25 -58.00 1.44
N LYS A 645 12.14 -59.34 1.46
CA LYS A 645 11.70 -60.29 2.53
C LYS A 645 10.22 -60.67 2.32
N THR A 646 9.90 -61.85 1.79
CA THR A 646 10.46 -63.19 2.02
C THR A 646 10.36 -64.05 0.77
#